data_AF-A0A8D9F8S0-F1
#
_entry.id   AF-A0A8D9F8S0-F1
#
_cell.length_a   1.000
_cell.length_b   1.000
_cell.length_c   1.000
_cell.angle_alpha   90.00
_cell.angle_beta   90.00
_cell.angle_gamma   90.00
#
_symmetry.space_group_name_H-M   'P 1'
#
loop_
_entity.id
_entity.type
_entity.pdbx_description
1 polymer ?
#
loop_
_entity_poly.entity_id
_entity_poly.type
_entity_poly.pdbx_seq_one_letter_code
_entity_poly.pdbx_strand_id
1 'polypeptide(L)'
;MENTKYVFEKAGNLHNLMRKHSPGSGKFQIIGHEKTNWLIVKWITGDKTKIGCYHYPDDSFQEMLSLKGHINVIQASINQTQTLISFVTRSTDDVYSVMLSQPWSYLKRHSHTVASMTPSKKKIDLVQQSKLQTVSQFVYRKMKTDSDSEEDECAAGVTEETYDLLIFVHHKSIVMYNCKVVKDNSTKEIIVPLPLSPVETLCTKPTWAQWDVGFQTLYFVYNKSLPPPAEGEEEEEGSERESLHPMLSALQFHDDLPHETVLNIPVNVPVSLEPFGGYLDDPVPLRIHDGSMDMIVLSDARGMVCVCHHYLYQVVQPPKSGCDTVHFAYSVILLHHSTMIHTSVTGVPYDQALDMRPTFLLIEDYLMIHAPGLFLHYLDVCLSHAPSAHIFLPSPPSSSPVQYIPLSFAPGLVLDVLSLSLFSRVIQDSRLIDLATASDCGLERKLAILHYFLVHRNNQAAVTKILEPLGETISDPNTGTILQEVLLAASYAATVATFNSDTSSFAPLLPYSVHKYTTRQEMKLSKSSTLSVAQDTLSSPVSVMLLSPQQRLNPYKRDVWNLLYEAQTGVKPGRFVPHTVVNKLLVSLHCYQPEALSRCTTPLSPSTTLGSTNDLLRLLRFKEPLPFVEKEVVTATRQEHITSVNLRELSIHLLKWSSVHGRNTKTPVFVHNVSTQYVATQVEVSRWLCFVVTSAARLKPSYTRGFQYIDSLTVWEARILFLLYDRFNSCCGCIGFPVPPGFTSFFAYLSYRTLEISRFLQYVERGVFELNIDVIKSIFADIPDDPAGVARKVSLLSLLPRSRIKRMLNHWPHPLSLGLRAREHALSVLVGTHASSQHRYARKMQGRVGVNSSEMLPCFDSFLRLLLAKVNLNELDVQLLLEATTTSLNLNNN
;
A
#
# COMPACT_ATOMS: atom_id res chain seq x y z
N MET A 1 8.23 -26.81 16.23
CA MET A 1 8.94 -26.77 14.93
C MET A 1 8.04 -27.13 13.73
N GLU A 2 6.73 -27.37 13.89
CA GLU A 2 5.81 -27.63 12.75
C GLU A 2 5.10 -26.37 12.20
N ASN A 3 5.14 -25.24 12.92
CA ASN A 3 4.54 -23.95 12.48
C ASN A 3 5.33 -23.24 11.38
N THR A 4 6.45 -23.79 10.90
CA THR A 4 7.34 -23.16 9.90
C THR A 4 6.95 -23.45 8.45
N LYS A 5 5.97 -24.34 8.20
CA LYS A 5 5.65 -24.81 6.84
C LYS A 5 4.70 -23.93 6.04
N TYR A 6 3.91 -23.06 6.67
CA TYR A 6 2.91 -22.25 5.97
C TYR A 6 3.04 -20.77 6.33
N VAL A 7 2.80 -19.90 5.35
CA VAL A 7 2.73 -18.44 5.55
C VAL A 7 1.43 -18.04 6.26
N PHE A 8 0.43 -18.92 6.17
CA PHE A 8 -0.88 -18.74 6.75
C PHE A 8 -1.10 -19.62 7.97
N GLU A 9 -1.78 -19.09 8.97
CA GLU A 9 -2.19 -19.83 10.15
C GLU A 9 -3.33 -20.80 9.81
N LYS A 10 -3.24 -22.05 10.27
CA LYS A 10 -4.29 -23.04 10.05
C LYS A 10 -5.51 -22.68 10.91
N ALA A 11 -6.58 -22.24 10.29
CA ALA A 11 -7.82 -21.86 10.95
C ALA A 11 -8.75 -23.05 11.23
N GLY A 12 -8.64 -24.11 10.43
CA GLY A 12 -9.51 -25.29 10.57
C GLY A 12 -9.34 -26.32 9.47
N ASN A 13 -10.29 -27.24 9.37
CA ASN A 13 -10.33 -28.23 8.30
C ASN A 13 -11.78 -28.61 7.97
N LEU A 14 -12.17 -28.36 6.72
CA LEU A 14 -13.52 -28.58 6.20
C LEU A 14 -13.89 -30.07 6.18
N HIS A 15 -12.92 -30.95 5.93
CA HIS A 15 -13.13 -32.40 5.95
C HIS A 15 -13.63 -32.87 7.32
N ASN A 16 -13.11 -32.30 8.41
CA ASN A 16 -13.54 -32.66 9.76
C ASN A 16 -14.96 -32.20 10.06
N LEU A 17 -15.37 -31.04 9.54
CA LEU A 17 -16.73 -30.53 9.68
C LEU A 17 -17.73 -31.40 8.91
N MET A 18 -17.45 -31.67 7.63
CA MET A 18 -18.33 -32.51 6.80
C MET A 18 -18.45 -33.94 7.32
N ARG A 19 -17.38 -34.50 7.90
CA ARG A 19 -17.41 -35.85 8.51
C ARG A 19 -18.39 -35.95 9.69
N LYS A 20 -18.73 -34.85 10.38
CA LYS A 20 -19.76 -34.86 11.44
C LYS A 20 -21.13 -35.23 10.89
N HIS A 21 -21.46 -34.78 9.68
CA HIS A 21 -22.76 -34.99 9.04
C HIS A 21 -22.87 -36.34 8.33
N SER A 22 -21.75 -36.95 7.93
CA SER A 22 -21.74 -38.28 7.31
C SER A 22 -20.61 -39.17 7.87
N PRO A 23 -20.78 -39.78 9.05
CA PRO A 23 -19.78 -40.67 9.63
C PRO A 23 -19.57 -41.92 8.75
N GLY A 24 -18.30 -42.26 8.47
CA GLY A 24 -17.91 -43.40 7.62
C GLY A 24 -17.72 -43.10 6.12
N SER A 25 -17.88 -41.85 5.70
CA SER A 25 -17.51 -41.42 4.34
C SER A 25 -15.98 -41.43 4.12
N GLY A 26 -15.56 -41.77 2.89
CA GLY A 26 -14.17 -41.65 2.45
C GLY A 26 -13.69 -40.19 2.32
N LYS A 27 -12.55 -39.99 1.65
CA LYS A 27 -12.01 -38.63 1.41
C LYS A 27 -12.98 -37.81 0.57
N PHE A 28 -13.41 -36.65 1.08
CA PHE A 28 -14.21 -35.69 0.32
C PHE A 28 -13.36 -34.96 -0.72
N GLN A 29 -13.95 -34.65 -1.87
CA GLN A 29 -13.37 -33.81 -2.91
C GLN A 29 -14.38 -32.76 -3.36
N ILE A 30 -13.95 -31.51 -3.50
CA ILE A 30 -14.79 -30.44 -4.03
C ILE A 30 -14.85 -30.54 -5.55
N ILE A 31 -16.06 -30.42 -6.09
CA ILE A 31 -16.37 -30.53 -7.52
C ILE A 31 -17.21 -29.36 -8.05
N GLY A 32 -17.49 -28.34 -7.24
CA GLY A 32 -18.19 -27.13 -7.69
C GLY A 32 -18.39 -26.10 -6.58
N HIS A 33 -18.66 -24.87 -6.98
CA HIS A 33 -18.95 -23.73 -6.09
C HIS A 33 -20.02 -22.84 -6.72
N GLU A 34 -21.05 -22.47 -5.95
CA GLU A 34 -22.19 -21.71 -6.46
C GLU A 34 -22.30 -20.30 -5.88
N LYS A 35 -23.06 -19.41 -6.56
CA LYS A 35 -23.24 -17.99 -6.16
C LYS A 35 -23.81 -17.83 -4.75
N THR A 36 -24.63 -18.80 -4.33
CA THR A 36 -25.20 -18.88 -2.98
C THR A 36 -24.21 -19.44 -1.94
N ASN A 37 -22.90 -19.48 -2.23
CA ASN A 37 -21.83 -19.99 -1.36
C ASN A 37 -21.94 -21.47 -0.98
N TRP A 38 -22.66 -22.26 -1.77
CA TRP A 38 -22.72 -23.71 -1.61
C TRP A 38 -21.50 -24.35 -2.27
N LEU A 39 -20.80 -25.20 -1.52
CA LEU A 39 -19.73 -26.05 -2.04
C LEU A 39 -20.31 -27.40 -2.41
N ILE A 40 -20.09 -27.84 -3.65
CA ILE A 40 -20.53 -29.17 -4.10
C ILE A 40 -19.36 -30.13 -3.90
N VAL A 41 -19.63 -31.22 -3.19
CA VAL A 41 -18.63 -32.21 -2.81
C VAL A 41 -19.04 -33.59 -3.27
N LYS A 42 -18.05 -34.39 -3.68
CA LYS A 42 -18.18 -35.83 -3.88
C LYS A 42 -17.42 -36.60 -2.83
N TRP A 43 -17.92 -37.79 -2.52
CA TRP A 43 -17.22 -38.78 -1.71
C TRP A 43 -17.70 -40.18 -2.08
N ILE A 44 -16.92 -41.17 -1.66
CA ILE A 44 -17.21 -42.57 -1.89
C ILE A 44 -17.66 -43.20 -0.56
N THR A 45 -18.70 -44.04 -0.61
CA THR A 45 -19.19 -44.80 0.54
C THR A 45 -19.57 -46.22 0.07
N GLY A 46 -18.73 -47.21 0.39
CA GLY A 46 -18.84 -48.55 -0.19
C GLY A 46 -18.67 -48.49 -1.72
N ASP A 47 -19.52 -49.19 -2.45
CA ASP A 47 -19.56 -49.22 -3.93
C ASP A 47 -20.51 -48.17 -4.53
N LYS A 48 -20.58 -46.99 -3.91
CA LYS A 48 -21.42 -45.88 -4.38
C LYS A 48 -20.67 -44.57 -4.36
N THR A 49 -20.81 -43.82 -5.45
CA THR A 49 -20.35 -42.44 -5.55
C THR A 49 -21.49 -41.52 -5.13
N LYS A 50 -21.25 -40.65 -4.15
CA LYS A 50 -22.23 -39.69 -3.64
C LYS A 50 -21.83 -38.27 -3.96
N ILE A 51 -22.83 -37.43 -4.21
CA ILE A 51 -22.69 -35.99 -4.42
C ILE A 51 -23.60 -35.27 -3.43
N GLY A 52 -23.09 -34.21 -2.81
CA GLY A 52 -23.82 -33.40 -1.85
C GLY A 52 -23.37 -31.95 -1.90
N CYS A 53 -24.14 -31.08 -1.24
CA CYS A 53 -23.81 -29.67 -1.11
C CYS A 53 -23.62 -29.32 0.38
N TYR A 54 -22.59 -28.53 0.65
CA TYR A 54 -22.24 -28.04 1.98
C TYR A 54 -22.27 -26.51 2.00
N HIS A 55 -23.03 -25.95 2.93
CA HIS A 55 -23.04 -24.52 3.21
C HIS A 55 -22.27 -24.24 4.49
N TYR A 56 -21.09 -23.63 4.34
CA TYR A 56 -20.19 -23.39 5.46
C TYR A 56 -20.75 -22.44 6.53
N PRO A 57 -21.39 -21.29 6.20
CA PRO A 57 -21.90 -20.37 7.22
C PRO A 57 -22.93 -20.99 8.17
N ASP A 58 -23.82 -21.84 7.63
CA ASP A 58 -24.88 -22.49 8.43
C ASP A 58 -24.49 -23.87 8.95
N ASP A 59 -23.25 -24.32 8.67
CA ASP A 59 -22.79 -25.70 8.88
C ASP A 59 -23.82 -26.76 8.42
N SER A 60 -24.45 -26.52 7.26
CA SER A 60 -25.51 -27.38 6.75
C SER A 60 -25.03 -28.26 5.60
N PHE A 61 -25.34 -29.54 5.67
CA PHE A 61 -24.94 -30.54 4.68
C PHE A 61 -26.16 -31.26 4.11
N GLN A 62 -26.24 -31.36 2.78
CA GLN A 62 -27.35 -32.05 2.10
C GLN A 62 -26.82 -33.04 1.07
N GLU A 63 -27.21 -34.32 1.19
CA GLU A 63 -26.93 -35.34 0.17
C GLU A 63 -27.89 -35.15 -1.01
N MET A 64 -27.33 -34.92 -2.20
CA MET A 64 -28.07 -34.59 -3.42
C MET A 64 -28.26 -35.81 -4.32
N LEU A 65 -27.21 -36.60 -4.57
CA LEU A 65 -27.27 -37.74 -5.47
C LEU A 65 -26.46 -38.92 -4.93
N SER A 66 -26.93 -40.13 -5.21
CA SER A 66 -26.19 -41.38 -5.00
C SER A 66 -26.22 -42.22 -6.27
N LEU A 67 -25.03 -42.42 -6.84
CA LEU A 67 -24.79 -43.19 -8.06
C LEU A 67 -24.23 -44.57 -7.67
N LYS A 68 -24.66 -45.62 -8.38
CA LYS A 68 -24.14 -46.98 -8.19
C LYS A 68 -22.78 -47.10 -8.90
N GLY A 69 -21.79 -47.66 -8.21
CA GLY A 69 -20.42 -47.83 -8.70
C GLY A 69 -19.49 -46.66 -8.38
N HIS A 70 -18.21 -46.88 -8.65
CA HIS A 70 -17.13 -45.89 -8.56
C HIS A 70 -17.06 -45.06 -9.84
N ILE A 71 -17.94 -44.07 -9.96
CA ILE A 71 -18.02 -43.17 -11.11
C ILE A 71 -17.10 -41.97 -10.88
N ASN A 72 -16.23 -41.68 -11.84
CA ASN A 72 -15.37 -40.50 -11.77
C ASN A 72 -16.13 -39.23 -12.16
N VAL A 73 -16.81 -38.62 -11.18
CA VAL A 73 -17.46 -37.31 -11.32
C VAL A 73 -16.41 -36.22 -11.15
N ILE A 74 -16.16 -35.41 -12.18
CA ILE A 74 -15.10 -34.38 -12.14
C ILE A 74 -15.62 -33.02 -11.67
N GLN A 75 -16.86 -32.69 -12.02
CA GLN A 75 -17.45 -31.38 -11.81
C GLN A 75 -18.97 -31.50 -11.67
N ALA A 76 -19.59 -30.62 -10.89
CA ALA A 76 -21.04 -30.49 -10.79
C ALA A 76 -21.48 -29.05 -10.52
N SER A 77 -22.70 -28.73 -10.93
CA SER A 77 -23.37 -27.46 -10.66
C SER A 77 -24.86 -27.68 -10.35
N ILE A 78 -25.43 -26.85 -9.50
CA ILE A 78 -26.85 -26.85 -9.13
C ILE A 78 -27.51 -25.54 -9.52
N ASN A 79 -28.80 -25.59 -9.82
CA ASN A 79 -29.55 -24.37 -10.07
C ASN A 79 -29.97 -23.68 -8.76
N GLN A 80 -30.44 -22.44 -8.90
CA GLN A 80 -30.80 -21.56 -7.77
C GLN A 80 -31.84 -22.13 -6.80
N THR A 81 -32.79 -22.94 -7.28
CA THR A 81 -33.82 -23.59 -6.45
C THR A 81 -33.44 -24.98 -5.96
N GLN A 82 -32.24 -25.46 -6.31
CA GLN A 82 -31.77 -26.82 -5.99
C GLN A 82 -32.71 -27.92 -6.52
N THR A 83 -33.41 -27.65 -7.63
CA THR A 83 -34.34 -28.59 -8.30
C THR A 83 -33.64 -29.42 -9.37
N LEU A 84 -32.56 -28.91 -9.95
CA LEU A 84 -31.75 -29.57 -10.97
C LEU A 84 -30.28 -29.60 -10.56
N ILE A 85 -29.61 -30.68 -10.94
CA ILE A 85 -28.17 -30.84 -10.80
C ILE A 85 -27.59 -31.33 -12.13
N SER A 86 -26.59 -30.61 -12.60
CA SER A 86 -25.75 -31.02 -13.73
C SER A 86 -24.43 -31.54 -13.16
N PHE A 87 -23.96 -32.67 -13.67
CA PHE A 87 -22.66 -33.21 -13.28
C PHE A 87 -21.96 -33.81 -14.48
N VAL A 88 -20.64 -33.74 -14.49
CA VAL A 88 -19.80 -34.27 -15.56
C VAL A 88 -19.06 -35.50 -15.08
N THR A 89 -19.10 -36.55 -15.89
CA THR A 89 -18.33 -37.78 -15.64
C THR A 89 -17.28 -37.98 -16.73
N ARG A 90 -16.11 -38.48 -16.31
CA ARG A 90 -14.99 -38.83 -17.18
C ARG A 90 -14.83 -40.35 -17.20
N SER A 91 -14.98 -40.97 -18.37
CA SER A 91 -14.75 -42.41 -18.54
C SER A 91 -13.25 -42.74 -18.59
N THR A 92 -12.92 -44.03 -18.56
CA THR A 92 -11.54 -44.52 -18.72
C THR A 92 -10.93 -44.20 -20.09
N ASP A 93 -11.79 -43.99 -21.10
CA ASP A 93 -11.39 -43.64 -22.47
C ASP A 93 -11.33 -42.11 -22.68
N ASP A 94 -11.25 -41.35 -21.59
CA ASP A 94 -11.26 -39.88 -21.57
C ASP A 94 -12.47 -39.25 -22.29
N VAL A 95 -13.61 -39.94 -22.25
CA VAL A 95 -14.88 -39.38 -22.74
C VAL A 95 -15.56 -38.62 -21.60
N TYR A 96 -15.75 -37.33 -21.83
CA TYR A 96 -16.48 -36.43 -20.96
C TYR A 96 -17.96 -36.48 -21.30
N SER A 97 -18.82 -36.69 -20.30
CA SER A 97 -20.27 -36.74 -20.46
C SER A 97 -20.97 -35.84 -19.45
N VAL A 98 -21.79 -34.92 -19.95
CA VAL A 98 -22.64 -34.04 -19.16
C VAL A 98 -23.97 -34.72 -18.91
N MET A 99 -24.30 -34.91 -17.64
CA MET A 99 -25.52 -35.54 -17.18
C MET A 99 -26.40 -34.50 -16.48
N LEU A 100 -27.72 -34.58 -16.68
CA LEU A 100 -28.72 -33.78 -15.98
C LEU A 100 -29.65 -34.69 -15.17
N SER A 101 -29.91 -34.32 -13.92
CA SER A 101 -30.79 -35.09 -13.04
C SER A 101 -31.48 -34.21 -11.99
N GLN A 102 -32.49 -34.77 -11.32
CA GLN A 102 -33.16 -34.16 -10.17
C GLN A 102 -32.48 -34.60 -8.86
N PRO A 103 -32.17 -33.68 -7.93
CA PRO A 103 -31.62 -34.03 -6.62
C PRO A 103 -32.60 -34.84 -5.76
N TRP A 104 -32.08 -35.82 -5.03
CA TRP A 104 -32.81 -36.66 -4.09
C TRP A 104 -33.40 -35.88 -2.91
N SER A 105 -32.66 -34.88 -2.41
CA SER A 105 -33.09 -33.99 -1.33
C SER A 105 -34.39 -33.26 -1.70
N TYR A 106 -34.51 -32.81 -2.96
CA TYR A 106 -35.71 -32.16 -3.47
C TYR A 106 -36.89 -33.14 -3.57
N LEU A 107 -36.66 -34.31 -4.16
CA LEU A 107 -37.68 -35.37 -4.29
C LEU A 107 -38.24 -35.79 -2.94
N LYS A 108 -37.39 -35.91 -1.91
CA LYS A 108 -37.81 -36.27 -0.55
C LYS A 108 -38.70 -35.22 0.12
N ARG A 109 -38.55 -33.93 -0.23
CA ARG A 109 -39.36 -32.84 0.34
C ARG A 109 -40.75 -32.71 -0.28
N HIS A 110 -40.92 -33.11 -1.55
CA HIS A 110 -42.13 -32.80 -2.32
C HIS A 110 -42.95 -34.01 -2.77
N SER A 111 -42.38 -35.22 -2.75
CA SER A 111 -43.12 -36.46 -3.02
C SER A 111 -43.60 -37.09 -1.70
N HIS A 112 -44.91 -37.18 -1.50
CA HIS A 112 -45.51 -37.97 -0.41
C HIS A 112 -45.47 -39.50 -0.69
N THR A 113 -44.95 -39.90 -1.85
CA THR A 113 -45.00 -41.28 -2.39
C THR A 113 -43.60 -41.91 -2.48
N VAL A 114 -42.66 -41.53 -1.61
CA VAL A 114 -41.26 -42.03 -1.66
C VAL A 114 -41.09 -43.41 -1.00
N ALA A 115 -42.12 -43.97 -0.36
CA ALA A 115 -42.03 -45.27 0.30
C ALA A 115 -42.00 -46.49 -0.65
N SER A 116 -42.34 -46.36 -1.95
CA SER A 116 -42.37 -47.50 -2.88
C SER A 116 -41.52 -47.36 -4.15
N MET A 117 -40.88 -46.21 -4.39
CA MET A 117 -40.01 -46.08 -5.56
C MET A 117 -38.62 -46.69 -5.29
N THR A 118 -38.37 -47.83 -5.93
CA THR A 118 -37.02 -48.39 -6.03
C THR A 118 -36.10 -47.39 -6.76
N PRO A 119 -34.84 -47.23 -6.33
CA PRO A 119 -33.87 -46.25 -6.89
C PRO A 119 -33.43 -46.54 -8.34
N SER A 120 -34.13 -47.43 -9.07
CA SER A 120 -33.73 -48.04 -10.35
C SER A 120 -34.51 -47.55 -11.58
N LYS A 121 -35.47 -46.64 -11.45
CA LYS A 121 -36.10 -45.96 -12.60
C LYS A 121 -35.87 -44.44 -12.50
N LYS A 122 -34.62 -44.02 -12.68
CA LYS A 122 -34.24 -42.60 -12.73
C LYS A 122 -33.84 -42.27 -14.16
N LYS A 123 -34.46 -41.27 -14.79
CA LYS A 123 -33.94 -40.69 -16.04
C LYS A 123 -32.77 -39.78 -15.66
N ILE A 124 -31.56 -40.26 -15.92
CA ILE A 124 -30.38 -39.41 -16.00
C ILE A 124 -30.25 -39.10 -17.48
N ASP A 125 -30.47 -37.84 -17.84
CA ASP A 125 -30.46 -37.44 -19.24
C ASP A 125 -29.02 -37.09 -19.63
N LEU A 126 -28.53 -37.78 -20.66
CA LEU A 126 -27.24 -37.47 -21.27
C LEU A 126 -27.42 -36.25 -22.18
N VAL A 127 -26.76 -35.16 -21.83
CA VAL A 127 -26.89 -33.89 -22.55
C VAL A 127 -25.88 -33.79 -23.69
N GLN A 128 -24.61 -34.06 -23.37
CA GLN A 128 -23.49 -33.89 -24.30
C GLN A 128 -22.41 -34.94 -24.01
N GLN A 129 -21.77 -35.46 -25.06
CA GLN A 129 -20.53 -36.23 -24.96
C GLN A 129 -19.44 -35.61 -25.83
N SER A 130 -18.20 -35.71 -25.37
CA SER A 130 -17.02 -35.23 -26.09
C SER A 130 -15.78 -35.98 -25.65
N LYS A 131 -14.78 -36.09 -26.53
CA LYS A 131 -13.41 -36.49 -26.17
C LYS A 131 -12.57 -35.32 -25.67
N LEU A 132 -13.10 -34.09 -25.80
CA LEU A 132 -12.48 -32.87 -25.31
C LEU A 132 -13.05 -32.54 -23.94
N GLN A 133 -12.26 -31.91 -23.08
CA GLN A 133 -12.71 -31.50 -21.75
C GLN A 133 -14.02 -30.72 -21.85
N THR A 134 -14.99 -31.18 -21.08
CA THR A 134 -16.33 -30.59 -21.04
C THR A 134 -16.70 -30.29 -19.61
N VAL A 135 -17.24 -29.10 -19.34
CA VAL A 135 -17.75 -28.68 -18.03
C VAL A 135 -19.10 -28.00 -18.16
N SER A 136 -19.88 -27.94 -17.08
CA SER A 136 -21.21 -27.32 -17.08
C SER A 136 -21.47 -26.44 -15.86
N GLN A 137 -22.23 -25.35 -16.03
CA GLN A 137 -22.50 -24.39 -14.96
C GLN A 137 -23.88 -23.74 -15.11
N PHE A 138 -24.66 -23.70 -14.03
CA PHE A 138 -25.91 -22.94 -14.02
C PHE A 138 -25.67 -21.44 -13.85
N VAL A 139 -26.47 -20.64 -14.56
CA VAL A 139 -26.54 -19.18 -14.42
C VAL A 139 -27.69 -18.84 -13.46
N TYR A 140 -27.46 -17.91 -12.53
CA TYR A 140 -28.44 -17.56 -11.50
C TYR A 140 -29.10 -16.24 -11.87
N ARG A 141 -30.44 -16.19 -11.97
CA ARG A 141 -31.17 -14.95 -12.28
C ARG A 141 -31.98 -14.47 -11.07
N LYS A 142 -32.54 -13.27 -11.13
CA LYS A 142 -33.49 -12.83 -10.11
C LYS A 142 -34.81 -13.59 -10.33
N MET A 143 -35.30 -14.24 -9.27
CA MET A 143 -36.63 -14.84 -9.30
C MET A 143 -37.66 -13.72 -9.36
N LYS A 144 -38.61 -13.80 -10.29
CA LYS A 144 -39.79 -12.93 -10.24
C LYS A 144 -40.54 -13.26 -8.95
N THR A 145 -40.71 -12.27 -8.07
CA THR A 145 -41.55 -12.42 -6.89
C THR A 145 -43.01 -12.49 -7.34
N ASP A 146 -43.76 -13.41 -6.74
CA ASP A 146 -45.18 -13.71 -7.04
C ASP A 146 -46.12 -12.49 -7.06
N SER A 147 -45.68 -11.31 -6.59
CA SER A 147 -46.45 -10.06 -6.60
C SER A 147 -46.66 -9.45 -7.98
N ASP A 148 -45.82 -9.77 -8.97
CA ASP A 148 -45.89 -9.15 -10.31
C ASP A 148 -46.63 -10.05 -11.33
N SER A 149 -47.08 -11.24 -10.92
CA SER A 149 -47.77 -12.24 -11.76
C SER A 149 -49.19 -12.58 -11.27
N GLU A 150 -49.71 -11.91 -10.24
CA GLU A 150 -51.08 -12.18 -9.74
C GLU A 150 -52.19 -11.82 -10.74
N GLU A 151 -51.91 -11.05 -11.79
CA GLU A 151 -52.92 -10.70 -12.79
C GLU A 151 -53.05 -11.72 -13.94
N ASP A 152 -52.11 -12.66 -14.13
CA ASP A 152 -52.13 -13.63 -15.25
C ASP A 152 -52.16 -15.12 -14.83
N GLU A 153 -51.92 -15.48 -13.57
CA GLU A 153 -51.74 -16.89 -13.14
C GLU A 153 -53.01 -17.61 -12.66
N CYS A 154 -54.20 -16.99 -12.74
CA CYS A 154 -55.44 -17.59 -12.24
C CYS A 154 -56.08 -18.67 -13.13
N ALA A 155 -55.44 -19.10 -14.24
CA ALA A 155 -56.08 -20.00 -15.21
C ALA A 155 -55.39 -21.36 -15.48
N ALA A 156 -54.16 -21.62 -15.01
CA ALA A 156 -53.48 -22.89 -15.24
C ALA A 156 -52.77 -23.37 -13.96
N GLY A 157 -53.16 -24.52 -13.42
CA GLY A 157 -52.53 -25.13 -12.24
C GLY A 157 -51.10 -25.64 -12.44
N VAL A 158 -50.35 -25.07 -13.39
CA VAL A 158 -49.01 -25.48 -13.80
C VAL A 158 -48.11 -24.24 -13.85
N THR A 159 -47.03 -24.23 -13.08
CA THR A 159 -46.00 -23.18 -13.11
C THR A 159 -44.78 -23.69 -13.88
N GLU A 160 -44.36 -22.95 -14.92
CA GLU A 160 -43.15 -23.26 -15.69
C GLU A 160 -41.98 -22.38 -15.26
N GLU A 161 -40.91 -22.98 -14.76
CA GLU A 161 -39.67 -22.30 -14.41
C GLU A 161 -38.58 -22.63 -15.43
N THR A 162 -37.87 -21.62 -15.93
CA THR A 162 -36.76 -21.78 -16.89
C THR A 162 -35.42 -21.46 -16.23
N TYR A 163 -34.43 -22.32 -16.42
CA TYR A 163 -33.06 -22.15 -15.90
C TYR A 163 -32.04 -22.26 -17.02
N ASP A 164 -31.02 -21.40 -17.02
CA ASP A 164 -29.96 -21.48 -18.04
C ASP A 164 -28.78 -22.32 -17.56
N LEU A 165 -28.31 -23.20 -18.44
CA LEU A 165 -27.15 -24.06 -18.24
C LEU A 165 -26.11 -23.77 -19.32
N LEU A 166 -24.92 -23.34 -18.91
CA LEU A 166 -23.77 -23.19 -19.79
C LEU A 166 -23.05 -24.53 -19.91
N ILE A 167 -22.74 -24.94 -21.14
CA ILE A 167 -21.89 -26.09 -21.42
C ILE A 167 -20.69 -25.62 -22.24
N PHE A 168 -19.53 -26.00 -21.74
CA PHE A 168 -18.24 -25.58 -22.21
C PHE A 168 -17.55 -26.80 -22.81
N VAL A 169 -17.17 -26.75 -24.09
CA VAL A 169 -16.40 -27.84 -24.74
C VAL A 169 -15.12 -27.25 -25.31
N HIS A 170 -13.96 -27.66 -24.78
CA HIS A 170 -12.66 -27.16 -25.20
C HIS A 170 -12.47 -27.22 -26.72
N HIS A 171 -11.89 -26.18 -27.33
CA HIS A 171 -11.66 -26.03 -28.78
C HIS A 171 -12.89 -26.22 -29.70
N LYS A 172 -14.10 -26.41 -29.16
CA LYS A 172 -15.32 -26.63 -29.93
C LYS A 172 -16.26 -25.45 -29.79
N SER A 173 -16.86 -25.26 -28.62
CA SER A 173 -17.86 -24.22 -28.40
C SER A 173 -18.22 -24.03 -26.94
N ILE A 174 -18.71 -22.82 -26.60
CA ILE A 174 -19.44 -22.53 -25.36
C ILE A 174 -20.89 -22.26 -25.76
N VAL A 175 -21.83 -23.04 -25.24
CA VAL A 175 -23.25 -23.00 -25.62
C VAL A 175 -24.12 -22.86 -24.38
N MET A 176 -25.12 -21.99 -24.46
CA MET A 176 -26.15 -21.83 -23.44
C MET A 176 -27.37 -22.67 -23.81
N TYR A 177 -27.86 -23.44 -22.84
CA TYR A 177 -29.06 -24.28 -22.96
C TYR A 177 -30.12 -23.82 -21.97
N ASN A 178 -31.38 -23.94 -22.34
CA ASN A 178 -32.51 -23.69 -21.44
C ASN A 178 -33.04 -25.01 -20.88
N CYS A 179 -33.12 -25.08 -19.56
CA CYS A 179 -33.69 -26.18 -18.79
C CYS A 179 -35.04 -25.74 -18.23
N LYS A 180 -36.12 -26.37 -18.70
CA LYS A 180 -37.48 -26.11 -18.21
C LYS A 180 -37.87 -27.09 -17.11
N VAL A 181 -38.41 -26.57 -16.02
CA VAL A 181 -38.96 -27.30 -14.88
C VAL A 181 -40.44 -26.96 -14.79
N VAL A 182 -41.30 -27.95 -15.05
CA VAL A 182 -42.75 -27.78 -14.98
C VAL A 182 -43.22 -28.32 -13.64
N LYS A 183 -43.81 -27.45 -12.82
CA LYS A 183 -44.41 -27.78 -11.52
C LYS A 183 -45.91 -27.84 -11.67
N ASP A 184 -46.49 -29.01 -11.42
CA ASP A 184 -47.95 -29.16 -11.34
C ASP A 184 -48.40 -28.90 -9.89
N ASN A 185 -49.12 -27.79 -9.69
CA ASN A 185 -49.62 -27.37 -8.37
C ASN A 185 -50.68 -28.34 -7.81
N SER A 186 -51.31 -29.16 -8.67
CA SER A 186 -52.35 -30.12 -8.26
C SER A 186 -51.78 -31.45 -7.73
N THR A 187 -50.65 -31.92 -8.28
CA THR A 187 -50.02 -33.19 -7.90
C THR A 187 -48.75 -33.02 -7.06
N LYS A 188 -48.21 -31.80 -6.94
CA LYS A 188 -46.86 -31.51 -6.41
C LYS A 188 -45.74 -32.29 -7.12
N GLU A 189 -46.04 -32.92 -8.25
CA GLU A 189 -45.05 -33.63 -9.05
C GLU A 189 -44.39 -32.64 -10.03
N ILE A 190 -43.06 -32.69 -10.08
CA ILE A 190 -42.32 -32.02 -11.14
C ILE A 190 -42.25 -32.96 -12.34
N ILE A 191 -42.84 -32.56 -13.46
CA ILE A 191 -42.68 -33.24 -14.73
C ILE A 191 -41.49 -32.58 -15.46
N VAL A 192 -40.38 -33.30 -15.61
CA VAL A 192 -39.30 -32.92 -16.55
C VAL A 192 -39.27 -33.98 -17.64
N PRO A 193 -39.70 -33.63 -18.86
CA PRO A 193 -38.72 -33.55 -19.94
C PRO A 193 -39.11 -32.53 -21.02
N LEU A 194 -38.30 -31.48 -21.22
CA LEU A 194 -38.23 -30.82 -22.51
C LEU A 194 -36.80 -30.96 -23.03
N PRO A 195 -36.60 -31.21 -24.32
CA PRO A 195 -35.26 -31.30 -24.89
C PRO A 195 -34.49 -30.03 -24.53
N LEU A 196 -33.25 -30.18 -24.05
CA LEU A 196 -32.33 -29.07 -23.93
C LEU A 196 -32.21 -28.44 -25.32
N SER A 197 -32.88 -27.30 -25.49
CA SER A 197 -32.76 -26.53 -26.71
C SER A 197 -31.51 -25.65 -26.54
N PRO A 198 -30.54 -25.74 -27.46
CA PRO A 198 -29.47 -24.76 -27.49
C PRO A 198 -30.11 -23.40 -27.77
N VAL A 199 -29.93 -22.46 -26.85
CA VAL A 199 -30.45 -21.11 -27.00
C VAL A 199 -29.52 -20.33 -27.90
N GLU A 200 -28.23 -20.35 -27.58
CA GLU A 200 -27.22 -19.52 -28.22
C GLU A 200 -25.83 -20.18 -28.10
N THR A 201 -25.02 -20.04 -29.15
CA THR A 201 -23.59 -20.34 -29.12
C THR A 201 -22.83 -19.05 -28.80
N LEU A 202 -22.29 -18.95 -27.59
CA LEU A 202 -21.62 -17.74 -27.09
C LEU A 202 -20.22 -17.56 -27.69
N CYS A 203 -19.51 -18.67 -27.93
CA CYS A 203 -18.16 -18.65 -28.49
C CYS A 203 -17.88 -19.95 -29.26
N THR A 204 -17.22 -19.83 -30.41
CA THR A 204 -16.75 -20.97 -31.22
C THR A 204 -15.24 -21.12 -31.11
N LYS A 205 -14.77 -22.36 -30.95
CA LYS A 205 -13.34 -22.70 -30.83
C LYS A 205 -12.56 -21.89 -29.76
N PRO A 206 -13.04 -21.82 -28.50
CA PRO A 206 -12.27 -21.18 -27.43
C PRO A 206 -10.98 -21.95 -27.18
N THR A 207 -9.87 -21.24 -27.00
CA THR A 207 -8.59 -21.83 -26.55
C THR A 207 -8.51 -21.94 -25.03
N TRP A 208 -9.32 -21.17 -24.30
CA TRP A 208 -9.46 -21.22 -22.84
C TRP A 208 -10.75 -20.55 -22.40
N ALA A 209 -11.28 -20.97 -21.24
CA ALA A 209 -12.42 -20.32 -20.62
C ALA A 209 -12.42 -20.46 -19.09
N GLN A 210 -12.98 -19.46 -18.40
CA GLN A 210 -13.18 -19.43 -16.96
C GLN A 210 -14.54 -18.84 -16.61
N TRP A 211 -15.22 -19.44 -15.63
CA TRP A 211 -16.44 -18.88 -15.05
C TRP A 211 -16.18 -18.22 -13.69
N ASP A 212 -16.57 -16.96 -13.55
CA ASP A 212 -16.62 -16.25 -12.28
C ASP A 212 -18.03 -16.30 -11.70
N VAL A 213 -18.18 -17.11 -10.65
CA VAL A 213 -19.44 -17.34 -9.94
C VAL A 213 -19.94 -16.08 -9.22
N GLY A 214 -19.02 -15.25 -8.70
CA GLY A 214 -19.38 -14.09 -7.87
C GLY A 214 -20.03 -12.98 -8.69
N PHE A 215 -19.41 -12.63 -9.82
CA PHE A 215 -19.92 -11.58 -10.73
C PHE A 215 -20.72 -12.13 -11.92
N GLN A 216 -20.90 -13.45 -12.02
CA GLN A 216 -21.49 -14.14 -13.17
C GLN A 216 -20.92 -13.66 -14.50
N THR A 217 -19.61 -13.72 -14.61
CA THR A 217 -18.88 -13.31 -15.80
C THR A 217 -18.14 -14.50 -16.39
N LEU A 218 -18.34 -14.70 -17.69
CA LEU A 218 -17.64 -15.69 -18.49
C LEU A 218 -16.43 -15.02 -19.16
N TYR A 219 -15.23 -15.50 -18.84
CA TYR A 219 -13.99 -15.12 -19.51
C TYR A 219 -13.60 -16.20 -20.52
N PHE A 220 -13.18 -15.81 -21.72
CA PHE A 220 -12.68 -16.76 -22.71
C PHE A 220 -11.67 -16.14 -23.67
N VAL A 221 -10.76 -16.97 -24.16
CA VAL A 221 -9.79 -16.60 -25.21
C VAL A 221 -10.21 -17.23 -26.54
N TYR A 222 -10.22 -16.42 -27.58
CA TYR A 222 -10.47 -16.84 -28.96
C TYR A 222 -9.46 -16.19 -29.89
N ASN A 223 -9.20 -16.82 -31.03
CA ASN A 223 -8.28 -16.29 -32.03
C ASN A 223 -9.06 -15.49 -33.07
N LYS A 224 -8.62 -14.25 -33.29
CA LYS A 224 -9.17 -13.36 -34.32
C LYS A 224 -8.19 -13.28 -35.49
N SER A 225 -8.68 -13.53 -36.71
CA SER A 225 -7.96 -13.22 -37.94
C SER A 225 -8.09 -11.71 -38.22
N LEU A 226 -6.96 -11.00 -38.37
CA LEU A 226 -6.98 -9.63 -38.88
C LEU A 226 -6.96 -9.64 -40.41
N PRO A 227 -7.63 -8.67 -41.08
CA PRO A 227 -7.46 -8.47 -42.51
C PRO A 227 -6.01 -8.09 -42.82
N PRO A 228 -5.48 -8.45 -44.01
CA PRO A 228 -4.13 -8.08 -44.41
C PRO A 228 -3.92 -6.56 -44.35
N PRO A 229 -2.72 -6.08 -44.01
CA PRO A 229 -2.41 -4.65 -43.99
C PRO A 229 -2.73 -4.04 -45.36
N ALA A 230 -3.27 -2.81 -45.37
CA ALA A 230 -3.54 -2.08 -46.59
C ALA A 230 -2.24 -1.91 -47.39
N GLU A 231 -2.31 -2.12 -48.71
CA GLU A 231 -1.19 -2.06 -49.66
C GLU A 231 -0.24 -0.88 -49.36
N GLY A 232 0.97 -1.17 -48.87
CA GLY A 232 1.97 -0.13 -48.59
C GLY A 232 3.08 -0.46 -47.59
N GLU A 233 3.02 -1.57 -46.86
CA GLU A 233 4.12 -2.03 -45.99
C GLU A 233 4.85 -3.19 -46.67
N GLU A 234 6.16 -3.04 -46.90
CA GLU A 234 7.01 -4.02 -47.58
C GLU A 234 6.98 -5.36 -46.83
N GLU A 235 6.55 -6.43 -47.52
CA GLU A 235 6.53 -7.80 -47.00
C GLU A 235 7.97 -8.29 -46.75
N GLU A 236 8.30 -8.63 -45.51
CA GLU A 236 9.46 -9.48 -45.24
C GLU A 236 9.15 -10.89 -45.79
N GLU A 237 9.80 -11.25 -46.90
CA GLU A 237 9.69 -12.56 -47.55
C GLU A 237 10.00 -13.69 -46.55
N GLY A 238 8.98 -14.42 -46.07
CA GLY A 238 9.19 -15.66 -45.31
C GLY A 238 8.09 -16.17 -44.37
N SER A 239 6.99 -15.45 -44.11
CA SER A 239 5.97 -15.93 -43.16
C SER A 239 4.53 -15.86 -43.67
N GLU A 240 4.15 -16.75 -44.58
CA GLU A 240 2.74 -17.11 -44.81
C GLU A 240 2.18 -17.92 -43.64
N ARG A 241 2.03 -17.30 -42.47
CA ARG A 241 1.14 -17.79 -41.41
C ARG A 241 0.13 -16.69 -41.18
N GLU A 242 -1.15 -16.96 -41.47
CA GLU A 242 -2.27 -16.13 -41.01
C GLU A 242 -2.01 -15.75 -39.54
N SER A 243 -1.73 -14.48 -39.25
CA SER A 243 -1.37 -14.03 -37.91
C SER A 243 -2.63 -14.02 -37.05
N LEU A 244 -2.98 -15.17 -36.49
CA LEU A 244 -4.05 -15.32 -35.51
C LEU A 244 -3.66 -14.58 -34.24
N HIS A 245 -4.46 -13.58 -33.84
CA HIS A 245 -4.23 -12.82 -32.61
C HIS A 245 -5.16 -13.33 -31.50
N PRO A 246 -4.62 -13.78 -30.34
CA PRO A 246 -5.44 -14.19 -29.21
C PRO A 246 -6.11 -12.96 -28.57
N MET A 247 -7.42 -13.04 -28.38
CA MET A 247 -8.23 -12.01 -27.73
C MET A 247 -8.92 -12.60 -26.49
N LEU A 248 -8.79 -11.93 -25.34
CA LEU A 248 -9.52 -12.24 -24.11
C LEU A 248 -10.79 -11.38 -24.04
N SER A 249 -11.94 -12.04 -24.04
CA SER A 249 -13.25 -11.41 -23.86
C SER A 249 -13.83 -11.71 -22.47
N ALA A 250 -14.57 -10.75 -21.91
CA ALA A 250 -15.41 -10.93 -20.73
C ALA A 250 -16.89 -10.70 -21.09
N LEU A 251 -17.72 -11.70 -20.84
CA LEU A 251 -19.15 -11.69 -21.07
C LEU A 251 -19.90 -11.73 -19.74
N GLN A 252 -20.58 -10.64 -19.40
CA GLN A 252 -21.30 -10.50 -18.12
C GLN A 252 -22.77 -10.88 -18.29
N PHE A 253 -23.27 -11.73 -17.39
CA PHE A 253 -24.69 -12.08 -17.30
C PHE A 253 -25.40 -11.16 -16.30
N HIS A 254 -26.60 -10.72 -16.65
CA HIS A 254 -27.44 -9.86 -15.82
C HIS A 254 -28.67 -10.62 -15.33
N ASP A 255 -29.27 -10.14 -14.24
CA ASP A 255 -30.41 -10.81 -13.62
C ASP A 255 -31.69 -10.72 -14.51
N ASP A 256 -31.96 -9.52 -15.05
CA ASP A 256 -33.19 -9.20 -15.80
C ASP A 256 -32.93 -8.84 -17.28
N LEU A 257 -31.66 -8.73 -17.68
CA LEU A 257 -31.23 -8.28 -19.02
C LEU A 257 -30.40 -9.36 -19.71
N PRO A 258 -30.28 -9.33 -21.06
CA PRO A 258 -29.38 -10.23 -21.78
C PRO A 258 -27.92 -9.99 -21.36
N HIS A 259 -27.05 -10.95 -21.66
CA HIS A 259 -25.61 -10.80 -21.47
C HIS A 259 -25.02 -9.71 -22.37
N GLU A 260 -23.92 -9.11 -21.92
CA GLU A 260 -23.16 -8.12 -22.70
C GLU A 260 -21.65 -8.42 -22.65
N THR A 261 -20.92 -8.13 -23.73
CA THR A 261 -19.46 -8.19 -23.76
C THR A 261 -18.87 -6.89 -23.23
N VAL A 262 -18.37 -6.91 -22.00
CA VAL A 262 -17.88 -5.71 -21.29
C VAL A 262 -16.42 -5.40 -21.56
N LEU A 263 -15.62 -6.43 -21.85
CA LEU A 263 -14.17 -6.33 -22.05
C LEU A 263 -13.76 -7.18 -23.26
N ASN A 264 -12.87 -6.66 -24.10
CA ASN A 264 -12.17 -7.41 -25.14
C ASN A 264 -10.76 -6.83 -25.32
N ILE A 265 -9.72 -7.62 -25.01
CA ILE A 265 -8.31 -7.19 -25.02
C ILE A 265 -7.44 -8.20 -25.77
N PRO A 266 -6.40 -7.79 -26.53
CA PRO A 266 -5.43 -8.74 -27.04
C PRO A 266 -4.58 -9.27 -25.89
N VAL A 267 -4.19 -10.54 -25.98
CA VAL A 267 -3.27 -11.14 -25.01
C VAL A 267 -2.13 -11.80 -25.75
N ASN A 268 -0.90 -11.52 -25.32
CA ASN A 268 0.30 -12.16 -25.84
C ASN A 268 0.47 -13.52 -25.18
N VAL A 269 -0.36 -14.50 -25.58
CA VAL A 269 -0.22 -15.89 -25.14
C VAL A 269 0.25 -16.73 -26.32
N PRO A 270 1.19 -17.68 -26.13
CA PRO A 270 1.63 -18.55 -27.22
C PRO A 270 0.44 -19.26 -27.87
N VAL A 271 0.32 -19.13 -29.19
CA VAL A 271 -0.70 -19.82 -29.99
C VAL A 271 -0.24 -21.28 -30.15
N SER A 272 -0.72 -22.12 -29.23
CA SER A 272 -0.62 -23.58 -29.11
C SER A 272 0.40 -24.31 -30.01
N LEU A 273 1.47 -24.80 -29.39
CA LEU A 273 2.07 -26.10 -29.70
C LEU A 273 1.17 -27.17 -29.05
N GLU A 274 1.01 -28.33 -29.69
CA GLU A 274 0.13 -29.43 -29.26
C GLU A 274 0.03 -29.62 -27.74
N PRO A 275 -1.15 -29.97 -27.18
CA PRO A 275 -1.36 -30.06 -25.73
C PRO A 275 -0.35 -31.02 -25.09
N PHE A 276 0.68 -30.44 -24.46
CA PHE A 276 1.67 -31.18 -23.67
C PHE A 276 1.05 -31.53 -22.33
N GLY A 277 0.72 -32.81 -22.14
CA GLY A 277 0.04 -33.31 -20.94
C GLY A 277 -1.48 -33.14 -21.04
N GLY A 278 -2.22 -34.20 -20.71
CA GLY A 278 -3.68 -34.25 -20.84
C GLY A 278 -4.41 -33.22 -19.96
N TYR A 279 -5.74 -33.18 -20.10
CA TYR A 279 -6.59 -32.26 -19.34
C TYR A 279 -6.50 -32.45 -17.82
N LEU A 280 -6.34 -31.32 -17.12
CA LEU A 280 -6.51 -31.22 -15.67
C LEU A 280 -7.92 -30.74 -15.36
N ASP A 281 -8.60 -31.46 -14.47
CA ASP A 281 -9.98 -31.16 -14.10
C ASP A 281 -10.00 -30.22 -12.88
N ASP A 282 -10.07 -28.91 -13.14
CA ASP A 282 -10.13 -27.82 -12.15
C ASP A 282 -11.57 -27.32 -11.96
N PRO A 283 -12.34 -27.85 -10.99
CA PRO A 283 -13.74 -27.48 -10.81
C PRO A 283 -13.95 -26.13 -10.13
N VAL A 284 -12.94 -25.62 -9.40
CA VAL A 284 -13.03 -24.37 -8.64
C VAL A 284 -11.69 -23.62 -8.74
N PRO A 285 -11.65 -22.36 -9.22
CA PRO A 285 -12.68 -21.78 -10.08
C PRO A 285 -12.87 -22.66 -11.33
N LEU A 286 -14.09 -22.71 -11.85
CA LEU A 286 -14.42 -23.56 -12.98
C LEU A 286 -13.68 -23.06 -14.23
N ARG A 287 -12.77 -23.87 -14.76
CA ARG A 287 -11.93 -23.52 -15.92
C ARG A 287 -11.80 -24.67 -16.92
N ILE A 288 -11.72 -24.33 -18.20
CA ILE A 288 -11.22 -25.23 -19.24
C ILE A 288 -9.75 -24.93 -19.42
N HIS A 289 -8.92 -25.96 -19.29
CA HIS A 289 -7.47 -25.82 -19.33
C HIS A 289 -6.89 -26.38 -20.64
N ASP A 290 -5.90 -25.69 -21.19
CA ASP A 290 -4.93 -26.26 -22.14
C ASP A 290 -3.60 -26.37 -21.40
N GLY A 291 -2.95 -27.54 -21.44
CA GLY A 291 -1.64 -27.80 -20.80
C GLY A 291 -0.59 -26.72 -21.11
N SER A 292 -0.71 -26.07 -22.26
CA SER A 292 0.16 -24.99 -22.74
C SER A 292 -0.14 -23.60 -22.14
N MET A 293 -1.32 -23.38 -21.56
CA MET A 293 -1.82 -22.05 -21.18
C MET A 293 -2.46 -22.05 -19.78
N ASP A 294 -1.64 -21.90 -18.74
CA ASP A 294 -2.12 -21.69 -17.36
C ASP A 294 -2.41 -20.20 -17.13
N MET A 295 -3.68 -19.83 -17.28
CA MET A 295 -4.17 -18.46 -17.11
C MET A 295 -5.34 -18.42 -16.11
N ILE A 296 -5.41 -17.32 -15.36
CA ILE A 296 -6.53 -17.02 -14.45
C ILE A 296 -6.84 -15.52 -14.46
N VAL A 297 -8.12 -15.18 -14.48
CA VAL A 297 -8.60 -13.81 -14.31
C VAL A 297 -9.14 -13.66 -12.90
N LEU A 298 -8.67 -12.64 -12.18
CA LEU A 298 -9.10 -12.34 -10.81
C LEU A 298 -9.77 -10.96 -10.79
N SER A 299 -10.96 -10.90 -10.22
CA SER A 299 -11.76 -9.68 -10.08
C SER A 299 -12.20 -9.44 -8.63
N ASP A 300 -12.36 -8.18 -8.25
CA ASP A 300 -12.94 -7.77 -6.96
C ASP A 300 -13.99 -6.67 -7.12
N ALA A 301 -14.91 -6.58 -6.16
CA ALA A 301 -16.04 -5.65 -6.14
C ALA A 301 -15.60 -4.18 -6.17
N ARG A 302 -14.35 -3.89 -5.77
CA ARG A 302 -13.75 -2.55 -5.82
C ARG A 302 -13.33 -2.10 -7.22
N GLY A 303 -13.40 -2.97 -8.23
CA GLY A 303 -12.97 -2.66 -9.61
C GLY A 303 -11.55 -3.12 -9.95
N MET A 304 -10.92 -3.94 -9.10
CA MET A 304 -9.63 -4.57 -9.43
C MET A 304 -9.88 -5.72 -10.39
N VAL A 305 -9.19 -5.70 -11.54
CA VAL A 305 -9.15 -6.83 -12.48
C VAL A 305 -7.70 -7.11 -12.85
N CYS A 306 -7.28 -8.36 -12.66
CA CYS A 306 -5.93 -8.85 -12.88
C CYS A 306 -5.95 -10.08 -13.79
N VAL A 307 -5.22 -10.05 -14.90
CA VAL A 307 -5.03 -11.21 -15.79
C VAL A 307 -3.67 -11.80 -15.48
N CYS A 308 -3.65 -13.03 -14.96
CA CYS A 308 -2.43 -13.70 -14.53
C CYS A 308 -2.15 -14.90 -15.42
N HIS A 309 -0.92 -15.03 -15.91
CA HIS A 309 -0.49 -16.15 -16.74
C HIS A 309 0.90 -16.64 -16.33
N HIS A 310 1.08 -17.96 -16.31
CA HIS A 310 2.34 -18.63 -16.01
C HIS A 310 2.85 -19.42 -17.23
N TYR A 311 4.16 -19.39 -17.47
CA TYR A 311 4.81 -20.17 -18.50
C TYR A 311 6.26 -20.53 -18.15
N LEU A 312 6.78 -21.55 -18.83
CA LEU A 312 8.17 -22.01 -18.74
C LEU A 312 8.90 -21.75 -20.05
N TYR A 313 10.17 -21.34 -20.00
CA TYR A 313 10.99 -21.18 -21.20
C TYR A 313 12.48 -21.46 -20.94
N GLN A 314 13.22 -21.71 -22.01
CA GLN A 314 14.68 -21.79 -22.00
C GLN A 314 15.26 -20.65 -22.84
N VAL A 315 16.31 -20.00 -22.35
CA VAL A 315 17.06 -19.03 -23.17
C VAL A 315 17.85 -19.84 -24.18
N VAL A 316 17.60 -19.60 -25.48
CA VAL A 316 18.15 -20.35 -26.61
C VAL A 316 19.67 -20.54 -26.47
N GLN A 317 20.09 -21.75 -26.11
CA GLN A 317 21.43 -22.26 -26.38
C GLN A 317 21.28 -23.55 -27.23
N PRO A 318 22.16 -23.79 -28.22
CA PRO A 318 22.12 -25.03 -28.98
C PRO A 318 22.31 -26.22 -28.04
N PRO A 319 21.67 -27.37 -28.30
CA PRO A 319 21.63 -28.47 -27.34
C PRO A 319 23.01 -29.09 -27.22
N LYS A 320 23.74 -28.74 -26.16
CA LYS A 320 24.68 -29.67 -25.53
C LYS A 320 23.84 -30.52 -24.60
N SER A 321 23.80 -31.82 -24.89
CA SER A 321 23.10 -32.86 -24.14
C SER A 321 23.23 -32.64 -22.62
N GLY A 322 22.11 -32.38 -21.93
CA GLY A 322 22.05 -32.28 -20.47
C GLY A 322 21.79 -30.88 -19.89
N CYS A 323 20.83 -30.11 -20.43
CA CYS A 323 20.38 -28.88 -19.76
C CYS A 323 19.19 -29.16 -18.82
N ASP A 324 19.47 -29.48 -17.56
CA ASP A 324 18.50 -29.89 -16.53
C ASP A 324 17.62 -28.76 -15.98
N THR A 325 17.78 -27.50 -16.44
CA THR A 325 17.10 -26.33 -15.84
C THR A 325 16.33 -25.46 -16.85
N VAL A 326 15.27 -24.82 -16.37
CA VAL A 326 14.39 -23.91 -17.10
C VAL A 326 14.17 -22.61 -16.33
N HIS A 327 13.64 -21.61 -17.03
CA HIS A 327 13.13 -20.39 -16.42
C HIS A 327 11.65 -20.55 -16.09
N PHE A 328 11.30 -20.33 -14.83
CA PHE A 328 9.93 -20.24 -14.38
C PHE A 328 9.50 -18.78 -14.46
N ALA A 329 8.45 -18.46 -15.19
CA ALA A 329 7.99 -17.08 -15.31
C ALA A 329 6.47 -16.94 -15.17
N TYR A 330 6.05 -15.76 -14.74
CA TYR A 330 4.65 -15.39 -14.75
C TYR A 330 4.51 -13.90 -15.04
N SER A 331 3.36 -13.53 -15.61
CA SER A 331 3.01 -12.17 -15.96
C SER A 331 1.65 -11.83 -15.38
N VAL A 332 1.52 -10.63 -14.81
CA VAL A 332 0.29 -10.10 -14.25
C VAL A 332 -0.03 -8.79 -14.93
N ILE A 333 -1.14 -8.74 -15.66
CA ILE A 333 -1.68 -7.52 -16.25
C ILE A 333 -2.68 -6.92 -15.27
N LEU A 334 -2.34 -5.75 -14.71
CA LEU A 334 -3.20 -4.97 -13.82
C LEU A 334 -4.01 -4.00 -14.67
N LEU A 335 -5.24 -4.38 -15.07
CA LEU A 335 -6.04 -3.56 -15.97
C LEU A 335 -6.35 -2.19 -15.35
N HIS A 336 -6.69 -2.15 -14.08
CA HIS A 336 -6.96 -0.91 -13.33
C HIS A 336 -5.76 0.04 -13.25
N HIS A 337 -4.54 -0.47 -13.43
CA HIS A 337 -3.33 0.36 -13.51
C HIS A 337 -2.76 0.50 -14.92
N SER A 338 -3.25 -0.23 -15.92
CA SER A 338 -2.62 -0.30 -17.24
C SER A 338 -1.11 -0.62 -17.16
N THR A 339 -0.75 -1.51 -16.25
CA THR A 339 0.64 -1.96 -16.02
C THR A 339 0.72 -3.47 -16.13
N MET A 340 1.81 -3.95 -16.73
CA MET A 340 2.15 -5.37 -16.76
C MET A 340 3.36 -5.60 -15.87
N ILE A 341 3.24 -6.56 -14.95
CA ILE A 341 4.33 -7.00 -14.08
C ILE A 341 4.78 -8.36 -14.59
N HIS A 342 6.02 -8.45 -15.04
CA HIS A 342 6.65 -9.68 -15.47
C HIS A 342 7.66 -10.14 -14.42
N THR A 343 7.58 -11.39 -13.98
CA THR A 343 8.54 -11.99 -13.04
C THR A 343 9.10 -13.28 -13.60
N SER A 344 10.43 -13.43 -13.55
CA SER A 344 11.13 -14.63 -14.00
C SER A 344 12.12 -15.12 -12.95
N VAL A 345 12.14 -16.43 -12.72
CA VAL A 345 13.08 -17.15 -11.85
C VAL A 345 13.96 -18.04 -12.71
N THR A 346 15.27 -17.89 -12.56
CA THR A 346 16.28 -18.65 -13.33
C THR A 346 16.72 -19.92 -12.62
N GLY A 347 17.15 -20.92 -13.39
CA GLY A 347 17.83 -22.12 -12.87
C GLY A 347 16.94 -23.07 -12.06
N VAL A 348 15.67 -23.21 -12.44
CA VAL A 348 14.73 -24.16 -11.81
C VAL A 348 14.89 -25.53 -12.50
N PRO A 349 15.05 -26.65 -11.77
CA PRO A 349 15.10 -27.98 -12.38
C PRO A 349 13.85 -28.27 -13.20
N TYR A 350 14.01 -28.84 -14.40
CA TYR A 350 12.89 -29.09 -15.33
C TYR A 350 11.80 -29.98 -14.73
N ASP A 351 12.20 -31.09 -14.09
CA ASP A 351 11.26 -32.01 -13.44
C ASP A 351 10.45 -31.33 -12.34
N GLN A 352 11.09 -30.45 -11.56
CA GLN A 352 10.41 -29.68 -10.52
C GLN A 352 9.45 -28.64 -11.14
N ALA A 353 9.82 -28.03 -12.27
CA ALA A 353 9.04 -26.99 -12.92
C ALA A 353 7.78 -27.54 -13.61
N LEU A 354 7.83 -28.76 -14.16
CA LEU A 354 6.70 -29.38 -14.85
C LEU A 354 5.49 -29.58 -13.93
N ASP A 355 5.73 -30.04 -12.70
CA ASP A 355 4.70 -30.25 -11.68
C ASP A 355 4.32 -28.97 -10.92
N MET A 356 5.05 -27.88 -11.16
CA MET A 356 4.81 -26.62 -10.47
C MET A 356 3.66 -25.87 -11.11
N ARG A 357 2.67 -25.53 -10.30
CA ARG A 357 1.57 -24.64 -10.69
C ARG A 357 1.46 -23.51 -9.67
N PRO A 358 1.75 -22.25 -10.07
CA PRO A 358 1.61 -21.14 -9.15
C PRO A 358 0.14 -20.93 -8.81
N THR A 359 -0.15 -20.74 -7.53
CA THR A 359 -1.47 -20.27 -7.12
C THR A 359 -1.50 -18.75 -7.10
N PHE A 360 -2.44 -18.17 -7.84
CA PHE A 360 -2.74 -16.73 -7.80
C PHE A 360 -3.95 -16.50 -6.90
N LEU A 361 -3.80 -15.63 -5.91
CA LEU A 361 -4.84 -15.32 -4.95
C LEU A 361 -4.83 -13.83 -4.65
N LEU A 362 -5.89 -13.13 -5.05
CA LEU A 362 -6.12 -11.75 -4.62
C LEU A 362 -6.38 -11.77 -3.11
N ILE A 363 -5.82 -10.84 -2.33
CA ILE A 363 -5.94 -10.68 -0.88
C ILE A 363 -5.98 -9.18 -0.58
N GLU A 364 -7.19 -8.64 -0.42
CA GLU A 364 -7.40 -7.21 -0.17
C GLU A 364 -6.68 -6.34 -1.22
N ASP A 365 -5.60 -5.65 -0.83
CA ASP A 365 -4.79 -4.79 -1.71
C ASP A 365 -3.59 -5.50 -2.35
N TYR A 366 -3.37 -6.79 -2.07
CA TYR A 366 -2.24 -7.58 -2.56
C TYR A 366 -2.69 -8.77 -3.41
N LEU A 367 -1.93 -9.09 -4.45
CA LEU A 367 -2.02 -10.34 -5.18
C LEU A 367 -0.91 -11.27 -4.69
N MET A 368 -1.28 -12.38 -4.04
CA MET A 368 -0.36 -13.43 -3.65
C MET A 368 -0.13 -14.40 -4.81
N ILE A 369 1.13 -14.66 -5.12
CA ILE A 369 1.58 -15.71 -6.02
C ILE A 369 2.40 -16.71 -5.21
N HIS A 370 1.89 -17.93 -5.09
CA HIS A 370 2.58 -19.02 -4.39
C HIS A 370 3.07 -20.04 -5.41
N ALA A 371 4.39 -20.17 -5.57
CA ALA A 371 5.05 -21.24 -6.31
C ALA A 371 5.61 -22.27 -5.31
N PRO A 372 4.94 -23.41 -5.10
CA PRO A 372 5.32 -24.38 -4.07
C PRO A 372 6.79 -24.80 -4.19
N GLY A 373 7.54 -24.70 -3.09
CA GLY A 373 8.96 -25.07 -3.06
C GLY A 373 9.93 -24.10 -3.75
N LEU A 374 9.46 -22.98 -4.31
CA LEU A 374 10.32 -21.88 -4.77
C LEU A 374 10.11 -20.62 -3.94
N PHE A 375 8.91 -20.06 -3.99
CA PHE A 375 8.66 -18.74 -3.44
C PHE A 375 7.20 -18.43 -3.14
N LEU A 376 7.02 -17.37 -2.37
CA LEU A 376 5.75 -16.71 -2.18
C LEU A 376 5.94 -15.20 -2.37
N HIS A 377 5.19 -14.63 -3.31
CA HIS A 377 5.35 -13.24 -3.75
C HIS A 377 4.03 -12.49 -3.59
N TYR A 378 4.02 -11.42 -2.82
CA TYR A 378 2.90 -10.51 -2.66
C TYR A 378 3.14 -9.27 -3.53
N LEU A 379 2.39 -9.16 -4.62
CA LEU A 379 2.36 -7.97 -5.43
C LEU A 379 1.34 -6.99 -4.85
N ASP A 380 1.79 -5.81 -4.43
CA ASP A 380 0.90 -4.67 -4.21
C ASP A 380 0.14 -4.35 -5.51
N VAL A 381 -1.19 -4.44 -5.45
CA VAL A 381 -2.14 -4.20 -6.56
C VAL A 381 -3.22 -3.20 -6.12
N CYS A 382 -2.93 -2.35 -5.13
CA CYS A 382 -3.89 -1.44 -4.56
C CYS A 382 -4.42 -0.42 -5.57
N LEU A 383 -5.70 -0.07 -5.48
CA LEU A 383 -6.31 0.97 -6.33
C LEU A 383 -5.84 2.38 -6.00
N SER A 384 -5.41 2.64 -4.75
CA SER A 384 -5.14 4.00 -4.26
C SER A 384 -3.80 4.56 -4.70
N HIS A 385 -2.86 3.70 -5.07
CA HIS A 385 -1.51 4.07 -5.44
C HIS A 385 -0.90 3.14 -6.49
N ALA A 386 0.25 3.52 -7.05
CA ALA A 386 0.93 2.71 -8.06
C ALA A 386 1.45 1.40 -7.42
N PRO A 387 1.33 0.26 -8.13
CA PRO A 387 1.71 -1.05 -7.63
C PRO A 387 3.23 -1.11 -7.57
N SER A 388 3.78 -1.03 -6.36
CA SER A 388 5.19 -0.66 -6.22
C SER A 388 5.90 -1.37 -5.07
N ALA A 389 5.19 -1.65 -3.97
CA ALA A 389 5.77 -2.31 -2.80
C ALA A 389 5.55 -3.82 -2.82
N HIS A 390 6.31 -4.54 -3.65
CA HIS A 390 6.20 -6.00 -3.75
C HIS A 390 7.00 -6.71 -2.64
N ILE A 391 6.34 -7.60 -1.89
CA ILE A 391 6.97 -8.37 -0.81
C ILE A 391 7.28 -9.79 -1.29
N PHE A 392 8.55 -10.12 -1.30
CA PHE A 392 9.02 -11.45 -1.63
C PHE A 392 9.39 -12.26 -0.38
N LEU A 393 8.93 -13.51 -0.31
CA LEU A 393 9.22 -14.47 0.76
C LEU A 393 9.73 -15.80 0.17
N PRO A 394 10.83 -16.37 0.67
CA PRO A 394 11.25 -17.72 0.27
C PRO A 394 10.21 -18.75 0.78
N SER A 395 9.84 -19.71 -0.09
CA SER A 395 8.93 -20.79 0.29
C SER A 395 9.73 -22.02 0.69
N PRO A 396 9.46 -22.65 1.85
CA PRO A 396 10.11 -23.90 2.21
C PRO A 396 9.72 -25.02 1.23
N PRO A 397 10.58 -26.04 1.02
CA PRO A 397 10.23 -27.17 0.18
C PRO A 397 9.01 -27.90 0.76
N SER A 398 7.88 -27.83 0.06
CA SER A 398 6.65 -28.55 0.41
C SER A 398 6.63 -29.91 -0.29
N SER A 399 6.34 -30.98 0.45
CA SER A 399 6.22 -32.34 -0.09
C SER A 399 4.91 -32.61 -0.83
N SER A 400 3.93 -31.69 -0.75
CA SER A 400 2.61 -31.84 -1.36
C SER A 400 2.24 -30.60 -2.17
N PRO A 401 1.65 -30.74 -3.35
CA PRO A 401 1.07 -29.61 -4.07
C PRO A 401 -0.02 -28.98 -3.20
N VAL A 402 -0.10 -27.65 -3.23
CA VAL A 402 -1.11 -26.89 -2.50
C VAL A 402 -1.83 -26.01 -3.51
N GLN A 403 -3.15 -26.13 -3.57
CA GLN A 403 -4.00 -25.34 -4.45
C GLN A 403 -4.94 -24.52 -3.59
N TYR A 404 -4.63 -23.23 -3.47
CA TYR A 404 -5.41 -22.31 -2.66
C TYR A 404 -6.57 -21.70 -3.44
N ILE A 405 -7.75 -21.69 -2.85
CA ILE A 405 -8.95 -21.04 -3.40
C ILE A 405 -9.51 -20.02 -2.40
N PRO A 406 -9.86 -18.81 -2.86
CA PRO A 406 -10.56 -17.84 -2.02
C PRO A 406 -11.99 -18.32 -1.73
N LEU A 407 -12.42 -18.22 -0.47
CA LEU A 407 -13.80 -18.51 -0.10
C LEU A 407 -14.63 -17.23 -0.15
N SER A 408 -15.61 -17.17 -1.04
CA SER A 408 -16.48 -16.00 -1.22
C SER A 408 -17.29 -15.67 0.05
N PHE A 409 -17.67 -16.69 0.83
CA PHE A 409 -18.39 -16.53 2.10
C PHE A 409 -17.50 -16.21 3.32
N ALA A 410 -16.19 -16.42 3.22
CA ALA A 410 -15.26 -16.21 4.32
C ALA A 410 -14.04 -15.41 3.79
N PRO A 411 -14.18 -14.09 3.61
CA PRO A 411 -13.16 -13.26 2.96
C PRO A 411 -11.82 -13.26 3.71
N GLY A 412 -11.77 -13.68 4.97
CA GLY A 412 -10.54 -13.86 5.74
C GLY A 412 -9.91 -15.26 5.68
N LEU A 413 -10.45 -16.20 4.89
CA LEU A 413 -9.99 -17.59 4.81
C LEU A 413 -9.68 -18.03 3.38
N VAL A 414 -8.74 -18.96 3.29
CA VAL A 414 -8.28 -19.61 2.07
C VAL A 414 -8.39 -21.12 2.27
N LEU A 415 -8.92 -21.82 1.28
CA LEU A 415 -9.05 -23.27 1.31
C LEU A 415 -7.94 -23.90 0.47
N ASP A 416 -7.19 -24.83 1.06
CA ASP A 416 -6.43 -25.80 0.28
C ASP A 416 -7.36 -26.92 -0.17
N VAL A 417 -7.61 -27.00 -1.48
CA VAL A 417 -8.58 -27.93 -2.08
C VAL A 417 -8.18 -29.39 -1.86
N LEU A 418 -6.88 -29.69 -1.87
CA LEU A 418 -6.38 -31.06 -1.85
C LEU A 418 -6.42 -31.68 -0.45
N SER A 419 -6.16 -30.86 0.58
CA SER A 419 -6.24 -31.28 1.99
C SER A 419 -7.54 -30.88 2.69
N LEU A 420 -8.35 -30.02 2.07
CA LEU A 420 -9.52 -29.36 2.66
C LEU A 420 -9.20 -28.60 3.97
N SER A 421 -7.95 -28.15 4.13
CA SER A 421 -7.52 -27.34 5.26
C SER A 421 -7.83 -25.87 5.02
N LEU A 422 -8.32 -25.19 6.05
CA LEU A 422 -8.62 -23.76 6.03
C LEU A 422 -7.45 -23.00 6.63
N PHE A 423 -7.03 -21.96 5.94
CA PHE A 423 -5.92 -21.10 6.30
C PHE A 423 -6.39 -19.63 6.41
N SER A 424 -5.85 -18.88 7.36
CA SER A 424 -6.10 -17.44 7.48
C SER A 424 -5.51 -16.70 6.28
N ARG A 425 -6.23 -15.74 5.70
CA ARG A 425 -5.79 -14.92 4.54
C ARG A 425 -4.84 -13.77 4.94
N VAL A 426 -4.42 -13.71 6.21
CA VAL A 426 -3.57 -12.65 6.77
C VAL A 426 -2.11 -13.10 6.84
N ILE A 427 -1.19 -12.24 6.36
CA ILE A 427 0.25 -12.43 6.56
C ILE A 427 0.56 -12.26 8.05
N GLN A 428 1.28 -13.21 8.65
CA GLN A 428 1.68 -13.08 10.04
C GLN A 428 2.67 -11.94 10.25
N ASP A 429 2.26 -10.93 11.02
CA ASP A 429 3.06 -9.74 11.34
C ASP A 429 4.43 -10.10 11.92
N SER A 430 4.50 -11.11 12.82
CA SER A 430 5.75 -11.56 13.43
C SER A 430 6.78 -12.01 12.39
N ARG A 431 6.36 -12.78 11.39
CA ARG A 431 7.25 -13.30 10.35
C ARG A 431 7.79 -12.18 9.46
N LEU A 432 6.97 -11.18 9.13
CA LEU A 432 7.44 -10.01 8.37
C LEU A 432 8.42 -9.16 9.18
N ILE A 433 8.19 -9.00 10.48
CA ILE A 433 9.11 -8.30 11.39
C ILE A 433 10.45 -9.05 11.47
N ASP A 434 10.43 -10.37 11.65
CA ASP A 434 11.64 -11.20 11.72
C ASP A 434 12.45 -11.10 10.41
N LEU A 435 11.77 -11.11 9.26
CA LEU A 435 12.43 -10.97 7.95
C LEU A 435 12.96 -9.56 7.69
N ALA A 436 12.31 -8.52 8.20
CA ALA A 436 12.78 -7.14 8.05
C ALA A 436 13.96 -6.80 8.98
N THR A 437 14.10 -7.54 10.09
CA THR A 437 15.19 -7.39 11.07
C THR A 437 16.37 -8.32 10.78
N ALA A 438 16.22 -9.30 9.89
CA ALA A 438 17.30 -10.17 9.44
C ALA A 438 18.43 -9.38 8.74
N SER A 439 19.69 -9.78 8.98
CA SER A 439 20.88 -9.09 8.48
C SER A 439 21.08 -9.21 6.95
N ASP A 440 20.45 -10.19 6.32
CA ASP A 440 20.47 -10.44 4.87
C ASP A 440 19.28 -9.82 4.13
N CYS A 441 18.46 -9.02 4.82
CA CYS A 441 17.32 -8.35 4.22
C CYS A 441 17.76 -7.19 3.33
N GLY A 442 17.61 -7.36 2.01
CA GLY A 442 17.87 -6.30 1.04
C GLY A 442 16.95 -5.09 1.24
N LEU A 443 17.43 -3.91 0.85
CA LEU A 443 16.72 -2.63 1.02
C LEU A 443 15.29 -2.66 0.48
N GLU A 444 15.11 -3.08 -0.77
CA GLU A 444 13.80 -3.13 -1.44
C GLU A 444 12.77 -3.94 -0.65
N ARG A 445 13.16 -5.11 -0.14
CA ARG A 445 12.29 -5.97 0.66
C ARG A 445 11.92 -5.28 1.98
N LYS A 446 12.90 -4.65 2.64
CA LYS A 446 12.67 -3.93 3.90
C LYS A 446 11.72 -2.75 3.72
N LEU A 447 11.86 -2.00 2.63
CA LEU A 447 10.96 -0.89 2.30
C LEU A 447 9.55 -1.38 1.95
N ALA A 448 9.42 -2.47 1.18
CA ALA A 448 8.11 -3.06 0.88
C ALA A 448 7.38 -3.54 2.14
N ILE A 449 8.09 -4.14 3.10
CA ILE A 449 7.53 -4.54 4.40
C ILE A 449 7.10 -3.33 5.23
N LEU A 450 7.91 -2.26 5.26
CA LEU A 450 7.56 -1.01 5.95
C LEU A 450 6.32 -0.35 5.31
N HIS A 451 6.26 -0.29 3.99
CA HIS A 451 5.10 0.21 3.24
C HIS A 451 3.84 -0.60 3.57
N TYR A 452 3.92 -1.93 3.60
CA TYR A 452 2.81 -2.78 4.02
C TYR A 452 2.29 -2.42 5.42
N PHE A 453 3.18 -2.33 6.41
CA PHE A 453 2.78 -2.02 7.78
C PHE A 453 2.23 -0.61 7.96
N LEU A 454 2.74 0.38 7.22
CA LEU A 454 2.32 1.77 7.32
C LEU A 454 1.05 2.05 6.51
N VAL A 455 1.04 1.70 5.22
CA VAL A 455 -0.01 2.10 4.27
C VAL A 455 -1.22 1.17 4.32
N HIS A 456 -1.02 -0.15 4.44
CA HIS A 456 -2.11 -1.12 4.33
C HIS A 456 -2.62 -1.61 5.70
N ARG A 457 -1.70 -1.86 6.65
CA ARG A 457 -2.06 -2.39 7.98
C ARG A 457 -2.24 -1.32 9.05
N ASN A 458 -1.66 -0.13 8.87
CA ASN A 458 -1.56 0.93 9.89
C ASN A 458 -1.06 0.42 11.26
N ASN A 459 -0.06 -0.47 11.25
CA ASN A 459 0.52 -1.09 12.45
C ASN A 459 1.85 -0.43 12.83
N GLN A 460 1.78 0.68 13.54
CA GLN A 460 2.96 1.44 14.00
C GLN A 460 3.85 0.62 14.97
N ALA A 461 3.27 -0.29 15.76
CA ALA A 461 4.04 -1.10 16.70
C ALA A 461 4.98 -2.09 16.01
N ALA A 462 4.56 -2.67 14.87
CA ALA A 462 5.42 -3.50 14.03
C ALA A 462 6.59 -2.69 13.47
N VAL A 463 6.33 -1.45 13.01
CA VAL A 463 7.37 -0.55 12.48
C VAL A 463 8.39 -0.18 13.55
N THR A 464 7.95 0.13 14.78
CA THR A 464 8.87 0.39 15.90
C THR A 464 9.83 -0.78 16.11
N LYS A 465 9.33 -2.03 16.11
CA LYS A 465 10.17 -3.24 16.24
C LYS A 465 11.16 -3.40 15.08
N ILE A 466 10.76 -3.07 13.85
CA ILE A 466 11.66 -3.13 12.68
C ILE A 466 12.78 -2.08 12.79
N LEU A 467 12.51 -0.94 13.44
CA LEU A 467 13.45 0.16 13.60
C LEU A 467 14.32 0.04 14.88
N GLU A 468 13.96 -0.81 15.84
CA GLU A 468 14.76 -1.05 17.06
C GLU A 468 16.25 -1.40 16.77
N PRO A 469 16.57 -2.28 15.79
CA PRO A 469 17.97 -2.61 15.46
C PRO A 469 18.75 -1.47 14.78
N LEU A 470 18.13 -0.33 14.46
CA LEU A 470 18.83 0.80 13.85
C LEU A 470 19.95 1.35 14.74
N GLY A 471 19.81 1.28 16.07
CA GLY A 471 20.86 1.68 17.01
C GLY A 471 22.16 0.88 16.87
N GLU A 472 22.07 -0.35 16.36
CA GLU A 472 23.21 -1.24 16.13
C GLU A 472 23.76 -1.13 14.70
N THR A 473 22.94 -0.66 13.76
CA THR A 473 23.22 -0.62 12.31
C THR A 473 23.37 0.79 11.74
N ILE A 474 23.67 1.79 12.57
CA ILE A 474 23.72 3.23 12.21
C ILE A 474 24.65 3.54 11.01
N SER A 475 25.68 2.73 10.82
CA SER A 475 26.64 2.87 9.71
C SER A 475 26.06 2.44 8.35
N ASP A 476 24.90 1.80 8.32
CA ASP A 476 24.23 1.39 7.08
C ASP A 476 23.84 2.63 6.25
N PRO A 477 24.36 2.79 5.01
CA PRO A 477 23.98 3.89 4.12
C PRO A 477 22.49 3.94 3.83
N ASN A 478 21.78 2.81 3.95
CA ASN A 478 20.35 2.72 3.68
C ASN A 478 19.46 3.22 4.83
N THR A 479 20.04 3.52 6.00
CA THR A 479 19.28 4.09 7.13
C THR A 479 18.51 5.34 6.71
N GLY A 480 19.11 6.17 5.85
CA GLY A 480 18.49 7.40 5.41
C GLY A 480 17.21 7.17 4.60
N THR A 481 17.24 6.27 3.63
CA THR A 481 16.09 5.92 2.80
C THR A 481 14.99 5.24 3.60
N ILE A 482 15.35 4.37 4.56
CA ILE A 482 14.40 3.72 5.47
C ILE A 482 13.62 4.77 6.28
N LEU A 483 14.30 5.75 6.87
CA LEU A 483 13.64 6.80 7.65
C LEU A 483 12.76 7.70 6.77
N GLN A 484 13.19 8.03 5.56
CA GLN A 484 12.38 8.83 4.63
C GLN A 484 11.10 8.08 4.22
N GLU A 485 11.18 6.78 3.97
CA GLU A 485 10.01 5.95 3.66
C GLU A 485 9.01 5.97 4.80
N VAL A 486 9.48 5.81 6.04
CA VAL A 486 8.65 5.86 7.24
C VAL A 486 7.95 7.22 7.38
N LEU A 487 8.67 8.33 7.17
CA LEU A 487 8.10 9.68 7.24
C LEU A 487 7.00 9.91 6.21
N LEU A 488 7.21 9.51 4.94
CA LEU A 488 6.23 9.72 3.88
C LEU A 488 5.03 8.78 4.00
N ALA A 489 5.27 7.48 4.17
CA ALA A 489 4.23 6.46 4.25
C ALA A 489 3.33 6.65 5.48
N ALA A 490 3.91 6.97 6.65
CA ALA A 490 3.12 7.23 7.85
C ALA A 490 2.29 8.52 7.72
N SER A 491 2.84 9.58 7.12
CA SER A 491 2.09 10.84 6.90
C SER A 491 0.93 10.63 5.93
N TYR A 492 1.16 9.86 4.86
CA TYR A 492 0.12 9.46 3.91
C TYR A 492 -0.98 8.65 4.60
N ALA A 493 -0.63 7.57 5.28
CA ALA A 493 -1.60 6.69 5.93
C ALA A 493 -2.44 7.44 6.97
N ALA A 494 -1.80 8.25 7.82
CA ALA A 494 -2.48 9.06 8.82
C ALA A 494 -3.42 10.10 8.21
N THR A 495 -3.05 10.69 7.08
CA THR A 495 -3.90 11.64 6.36
C THR A 495 -5.09 10.94 5.69
N VAL A 496 -4.85 9.87 4.93
CA VAL A 496 -5.88 9.15 4.19
C VAL A 496 -6.91 8.50 5.13
N ALA A 497 -6.49 8.04 6.32
CA ALA A 497 -7.39 7.49 7.33
C ALA A 497 -8.50 8.46 7.78
N THR A 498 -8.35 9.75 7.51
CA THR A 498 -9.32 10.79 7.87
C THR A 498 -10.19 11.25 6.70
N PHE A 499 -9.96 10.72 5.50
CA PHE A 499 -10.67 11.14 4.31
C PHE A 499 -12.13 10.70 4.34
N ASN A 500 -12.98 11.54 3.76
CA ASN A 500 -14.38 11.25 3.48
C ASN A 500 -14.58 11.04 1.96
N SER A 501 -15.83 10.85 1.52
CA SER A 501 -16.14 10.67 0.10
C SER A 501 -15.60 11.81 -0.78
N ASP A 502 -15.63 13.04 -0.28
CA ASP A 502 -15.26 14.24 -1.04
C ASP A 502 -13.74 14.43 -1.14
N THR A 503 -12.98 14.01 -0.12
CA THR A 503 -11.51 14.14 -0.10
C THR A 503 -10.77 12.92 -0.62
N SER A 504 -11.46 11.77 -0.79
CA SER A 504 -10.88 10.52 -1.28
C SER A 504 -10.13 10.66 -2.61
N SER A 505 -10.62 11.52 -3.51
CA SER A 505 -9.99 11.81 -4.81
C SER A 505 -8.59 12.44 -4.72
N PHE A 506 -8.23 13.04 -3.57
CA PHE A 506 -6.90 13.63 -3.37
C PHE A 506 -5.85 12.62 -2.91
N ALA A 507 -6.23 11.42 -2.47
CA ALA A 507 -5.29 10.39 -2.00
C ALA A 507 -4.17 10.08 -3.01
N PRO A 508 -4.45 9.77 -4.30
CA PRO A 508 -3.39 9.44 -5.26
C PRO A 508 -2.44 10.61 -5.57
N LEU A 509 -2.77 11.85 -5.16
CA LEU A 509 -1.93 13.03 -5.36
C LEU A 509 -0.86 13.20 -4.28
N LEU A 510 -1.04 12.57 -3.11
CA LEU A 510 -0.15 12.71 -1.97
C LEU A 510 1.08 11.79 -2.08
N PRO A 511 2.24 12.19 -1.51
CA PRO A 511 3.39 11.30 -1.43
C PRO A 511 3.20 10.25 -0.35
N TYR A 512 3.33 8.98 -0.73
CA TYR A 512 3.30 7.82 0.18
C TYR A 512 4.62 7.04 0.23
N SER A 513 5.52 7.21 -0.74
CA SER A 513 6.78 6.48 -0.81
C SER A 513 7.86 7.34 -1.47
N VAL A 514 9.11 7.11 -1.09
CA VAL A 514 10.31 7.75 -1.65
C VAL A 514 10.74 7.04 -2.94
N HIS A 515 10.43 5.75 -3.08
CA HIS A 515 10.93 4.91 -4.17
C HIS A 515 10.13 5.11 -5.46
N LYS A 516 10.86 5.20 -6.58
CA LYS A 516 10.31 5.14 -7.93
C LYS A 516 10.55 3.72 -8.45
N TYR A 517 9.53 2.89 -8.41
CA TYR A 517 9.62 1.44 -8.68
C TYR A 517 9.64 1.08 -10.18
N THR A 518 10.13 1.98 -11.04
CA THR A 518 10.23 1.74 -12.49
C THR A 518 11.49 0.96 -12.89
N THR A 519 12.30 0.52 -11.94
CA THR A 519 13.57 -0.19 -12.20
C THR A 519 13.40 -1.67 -11.93
N ARG A 520 13.89 -2.53 -12.84
CA ARG A 520 13.91 -3.99 -12.68
C ARG A 520 14.53 -4.36 -11.33
N GLN A 521 13.78 -5.07 -10.51
CA GLN A 521 14.25 -5.57 -9.22
C GLN A 521 14.80 -6.98 -9.40
N GLU A 522 15.98 -7.25 -8.85
CA GLU A 522 16.58 -8.58 -8.84
C GLU A 522 16.83 -9.04 -7.41
N MET A 523 16.50 -10.30 -7.13
CA MET A 523 16.66 -10.89 -5.82
C MET A 523 17.23 -12.30 -5.93
N LYS A 524 18.25 -12.60 -5.11
CA LYS A 524 18.83 -13.94 -5.04
C LYS A 524 17.92 -14.84 -4.19
N LEU A 525 17.53 -15.99 -4.75
CA LEU A 525 16.72 -17.01 -4.07
C LEU A 525 17.60 -18.10 -3.46
N SER A 526 18.56 -18.57 -4.24
CA SER A 526 19.50 -19.62 -3.89
C SER A 526 20.87 -19.31 -4.49
N LYS A 527 21.86 -20.19 -4.30
CA LYS A 527 23.17 -20.03 -4.95
C LYS A 527 23.09 -20.04 -6.49
N SER A 528 22.07 -20.66 -7.07
CA SER A 528 21.91 -20.86 -8.52
C SER A 528 20.70 -20.14 -9.11
N SER A 529 19.76 -19.65 -8.29
CA SER A 529 18.50 -19.09 -8.77
C SER A 529 18.35 -17.62 -8.38
N THR A 530 18.03 -16.80 -9.38
CA THR A 530 17.73 -15.36 -9.21
C THR A 530 16.33 -15.08 -9.73
N LEU A 531 15.58 -14.31 -8.95
CA LEU A 531 14.29 -13.77 -9.35
C LEU A 531 14.50 -12.36 -9.88
N SER A 532 13.88 -12.03 -11.01
CA SER A 532 13.79 -10.67 -11.50
C SER A 532 12.35 -10.25 -11.73
N VAL A 533 11.98 -9.07 -11.25
CA VAL A 533 10.68 -8.42 -11.48
C VAL A 533 10.89 -7.22 -12.38
N ALA A 534 10.15 -7.15 -13.48
CA ALA A 534 10.06 -6.01 -14.38
C ALA A 534 8.63 -5.49 -14.38
N GLN A 535 8.48 -4.17 -14.45
CA GLN A 535 7.18 -3.51 -14.49
C GLN A 535 7.16 -2.55 -15.68
N ASP A 536 6.28 -2.84 -16.63
CA ASP A 536 6.11 -2.04 -17.83
C ASP A 536 4.77 -1.33 -17.79
N THR A 537 4.80 -0.03 -18.09
CA THR A 537 3.58 0.72 -18.38
C THR A 537 3.15 0.39 -19.80
N LEU A 538 1.88 0.04 -19.97
CA LEU A 538 1.33 -0.21 -21.29
C LEU A 538 1.22 1.16 -21.99
N SER A 539 2.23 1.50 -22.79
CA SER A 539 2.48 2.82 -23.41
C SER A 539 1.44 3.23 -24.46
N SER A 540 0.48 2.36 -24.69
CA SER A 540 -0.66 2.60 -25.54
C SER A 540 -1.88 2.01 -24.86
N PRO A 541 -2.97 2.77 -24.66
CA PRO A 541 -4.30 2.20 -24.34
C PRO A 541 -4.86 1.40 -25.55
N VAL A 542 -3.98 0.84 -26.38
CA VAL A 542 -4.30 0.18 -27.64
C VAL A 542 -5.07 -1.08 -27.31
N SER A 543 -6.31 -1.09 -27.81
CA SER A 543 -7.20 -2.23 -27.97
C SER A 543 -7.78 -2.89 -26.72
N VAL A 544 -7.80 -2.20 -25.57
CA VAL A 544 -8.76 -2.56 -24.52
C VAL A 544 -10.12 -1.98 -24.90
N MET A 545 -10.97 -2.79 -25.53
CA MET A 545 -12.38 -2.44 -25.64
C MET A 545 -13.01 -2.69 -24.26
N LEU A 546 -13.12 -1.63 -23.47
CA LEU A 546 -13.88 -1.61 -22.22
C LEU A 546 -15.10 -0.71 -22.42
N LEU A 547 -16.31 -1.25 -22.21
CA LEU A 547 -17.54 -0.46 -22.39
C LEU A 547 -17.59 0.69 -21.38
N SER A 548 -17.88 1.89 -21.88
CA SER A 548 -18.19 3.04 -21.01
C SER A 548 -19.53 2.84 -20.30
N PRO A 549 -19.76 3.46 -19.12
CA PRO A 549 -21.03 3.33 -18.40
C PRO A 549 -22.25 3.62 -19.29
N GLN A 550 -22.16 4.57 -20.22
CA GLN A 550 -23.26 4.92 -21.14
C GLN A 550 -23.55 3.87 -22.21
N GLN A 551 -22.56 3.06 -22.59
CA GLN A 551 -22.70 1.98 -23.59
C GLN A 551 -23.22 0.68 -22.99
N ARG A 552 -23.29 0.60 -21.66
CA ARG A 552 -23.70 -0.62 -20.96
C ARG A 552 -25.21 -0.73 -20.86
N LEU A 553 -25.69 -1.96 -20.83
CA LEU A 553 -27.10 -2.27 -20.60
C LEU A 553 -27.61 -1.69 -19.26
N ASN A 554 -26.74 -1.67 -18.24
CA ASN A 554 -27.03 -1.13 -16.91
C ASN A 554 -26.14 0.10 -16.58
N PRO A 555 -26.43 1.29 -17.14
CA PRO A 555 -25.52 2.43 -17.06
C PRO A 555 -25.35 2.99 -15.64
N TYR A 556 -26.36 2.85 -14.78
CA TYR A 556 -26.34 3.39 -13.42
C TYR A 556 -25.83 2.41 -12.35
N LYS A 557 -25.60 1.14 -12.71
CA LYS A 557 -25.15 0.12 -11.76
C LYS A 557 -23.67 0.30 -11.46
N ARG A 558 -23.31 0.58 -10.21
CA ARG A 558 -21.89 0.70 -9.82
C ARG A 558 -21.27 -0.67 -9.56
N ASP A 559 -20.82 -1.33 -10.63
CA ASP A 559 -20.18 -2.65 -10.56
C ASP A 559 -18.68 -2.59 -10.90
N VAL A 560 -18.04 -3.77 -10.95
CA VAL A 560 -16.60 -3.94 -11.21
C VAL A 560 -16.16 -3.24 -12.50
N TRP A 561 -16.96 -3.33 -13.56
CA TRP A 561 -16.62 -2.81 -14.88
C TRP A 561 -16.71 -1.29 -14.94
N ASN A 562 -17.71 -0.69 -14.31
CA ASN A 562 -17.82 0.77 -14.22
C ASN A 562 -16.68 1.35 -13.37
N LEU A 563 -16.33 0.70 -12.26
CA LEU A 563 -15.19 1.11 -11.43
C LEU A 563 -13.84 0.94 -12.17
N LEU A 564 -13.69 -0.13 -12.95
CA LEU A 564 -12.51 -0.34 -13.79
C LEU A 564 -12.40 0.75 -14.87
N TYR A 565 -13.51 1.11 -15.51
CA TYR A 565 -13.55 2.18 -16.52
C TYR A 565 -13.16 3.53 -15.92
N GLU A 566 -13.68 3.86 -14.73
CA GLU A 566 -13.28 5.06 -13.97
C GLU A 566 -11.77 5.08 -13.69
N ALA A 567 -11.18 3.92 -13.33
CA ALA A 567 -9.76 3.79 -13.06
C ALA A 567 -8.86 3.95 -14.30
N GLN A 568 -9.32 3.50 -15.49
CA GLN A 568 -8.54 3.56 -16.74
C GLN A 568 -8.67 4.89 -17.49
N THR A 569 -9.85 5.50 -17.49
CA THR A 569 -10.12 6.69 -18.34
C THR A 569 -9.70 8.01 -17.71
N GLY A 570 -9.34 8.02 -16.42
CA GLY A 570 -8.73 9.17 -15.77
C GLY A 570 -7.28 9.35 -16.19
N VAL A 571 -6.88 10.57 -16.57
CA VAL A 571 -5.44 10.93 -16.61
C VAL A 571 -4.88 10.63 -15.24
N LYS A 572 -3.90 9.73 -15.14
CA LYS A 572 -3.30 9.43 -13.84
C LYS A 572 -2.55 10.66 -13.35
N PRO A 573 -2.87 11.18 -12.16
CA PRO A 573 -2.18 12.34 -11.64
C PRO A 573 -0.69 12.11 -11.47
N GLY A 574 0.11 13.13 -11.82
CA GLY A 574 1.45 13.24 -11.26
C GLY A 574 1.35 13.38 -9.74
N ARG A 575 2.12 12.58 -9.02
CA ARG A 575 2.20 12.65 -7.56
C ARG A 575 2.98 13.90 -7.13
N PHE A 576 2.61 14.49 -5.99
CA PHE A 576 3.42 15.54 -5.39
C PHE A 576 4.80 15.01 -5.02
N VAL A 577 5.86 15.63 -5.57
CA VAL A 577 7.25 15.24 -5.31
C VAL A 577 7.83 16.15 -4.23
N PRO A 578 8.24 15.63 -3.05
CA PRO A 578 8.81 16.42 -1.96
C PRO A 578 10.04 17.25 -2.36
N HIS A 579 10.82 16.78 -3.33
CA HIS A 579 11.97 17.51 -3.88
C HIS A 579 11.59 18.91 -4.45
N THR A 580 10.33 19.11 -4.84
CA THR A 580 9.83 20.43 -5.25
C THR A 580 9.92 21.44 -4.10
N VAL A 581 9.57 21.00 -2.89
CA VAL A 581 9.66 21.80 -1.65
C VAL A 581 11.12 22.11 -1.35
N VAL A 582 11.99 21.11 -1.41
CA VAL A 582 13.43 21.26 -1.16
C VAL A 582 14.04 22.33 -2.07
N ASN A 583 13.76 22.28 -3.38
CA ASN A 583 14.24 23.27 -4.33
C ASN A 583 13.79 24.70 -3.99
N LYS A 584 12.56 24.87 -3.49
CA LYS A 584 12.05 26.16 -3.03
C LYS A 584 12.68 26.60 -1.70
N LEU A 585 12.95 25.65 -0.81
CA LEU A 585 13.61 25.90 0.47
C LEU A 585 15.07 26.31 0.28
N LEU A 586 15.80 25.73 -0.66
CA LEU A 586 17.18 26.13 -0.97
C LEU A 586 17.29 27.62 -1.26
N VAL A 587 16.38 28.17 -2.07
CA VAL A 587 16.37 29.61 -2.40
C VAL A 587 15.80 30.44 -1.25
N SER A 588 14.67 30.01 -0.67
CA SER A 588 13.96 30.84 0.32
C SER A 588 14.64 30.89 1.68
N LEU A 589 15.27 29.81 2.15
CA LEU A 589 15.99 29.79 3.43
C LEU A 589 17.25 30.66 3.40
N HIS A 590 17.92 30.78 2.26
CA HIS A 590 19.04 31.69 2.11
C HIS A 590 18.62 33.17 2.32
N CYS A 591 17.40 33.51 1.90
CA CYS A 591 16.82 34.84 2.07
C CYS A 591 16.01 34.98 3.37
N TYR A 592 15.79 33.89 4.11
CA TYR A 592 14.94 33.87 5.30
C TYR A 592 15.70 34.45 6.49
N GLN A 593 15.33 35.66 6.90
CA GLN A 593 15.86 36.32 8.09
C GLN A 593 14.78 36.35 9.18
N PRO A 594 14.70 35.31 10.04
CA PRO A 594 13.66 35.22 11.06
C PRO A 594 13.70 36.41 12.03
N GLU A 595 14.87 37.01 12.26
CA GLU A 595 15.01 38.17 13.15
C GLU A 595 14.57 39.50 12.52
N ALA A 596 14.49 39.58 11.19
CA ALA A 596 13.87 40.71 10.49
C ALA A 596 12.33 40.57 10.50
N LEU A 597 11.84 39.34 10.36
CA LEU A 597 10.41 39.02 10.34
C LEU A 597 9.77 39.08 11.73
N SER A 598 10.49 38.79 12.81
CA SER A 598 10.01 38.93 14.21
C SER A 598 9.59 40.37 14.59
N ARG A 599 9.96 41.37 13.78
CA ARG A 599 9.54 42.78 13.94
C ARG A 599 8.29 43.15 13.15
N CYS A 600 7.85 42.29 12.24
CA CYS A 600 6.64 42.46 11.47
C CYS A 600 5.62 41.45 12.00
N THR A 601 4.40 41.88 12.31
CA THR A 601 3.30 40.95 12.53
C THR A 601 3.11 40.18 11.22
N THR A 602 3.62 38.96 11.15
CA THR A 602 3.28 38.04 10.06
C THR A 602 1.76 37.80 10.14
N PRO A 603 1.05 37.76 9.00
CA PRO A 603 -0.33 37.34 9.01
C PRO A 603 -0.36 35.90 9.55
N LEU A 604 -0.93 35.77 10.76
CA LEU A 604 -1.37 34.54 11.43
C LEU A 604 -0.62 33.27 11.00
N SER A 605 0.45 32.95 11.73
CA SER A 605 0.97 31.58 11.78
C SER A 605 -0.19 30.61 12.07
N PRO A 606 -0.25 29.40 11.45
CA PRO A 606 -1.37 28.46 11.59
C PRO A 606 -1.66 28.01 13.04
N SER A 607 -0.79 28.35 13.98
CA SER A 607 -0.87 27.94 15.37
C SER A 607 -1.92 28.68 16.22
N THR A 608 -2.50 29.80 15.76
CA THR A 608 -3.31 30.67 16.65
C THR A 608 -4.80 30.82 16.35
N THR A 609 -5.34 30.29 15.24
CA THR A 609 -6.80 30.32 14.97
C THR A 609 -7.33 29.02 14.38
N LEU A 610 -6.86 27.87 14.90
CA LEU A 610 -7.32 26.55 14.48
C LEU A 610 -8.54 26.06 15.30
N GLY A 611 -9.61 26.85 15.30
CA GLY A 611 -10.76 26.66 16.21
C GLY A 611 -11.64 25.43 15.93
N SER A 612 -11.63 24.88 14.71
CA SER A 612 -12.49 23.73 14.34
C SER A 612 -11.73 22.42 14.09
N THR A 613 -10.42 22.48 13.87
CA THR A 613 -9.54 21.31 13.60
C THR A 613 -8.71 20.92 14.82
N ASN A 614 -8.77 21.69 15.92
CA ASN A 614 -8.14 21.34 17.19
C ASN A 614 -8.62 19.99 17.75
N ASP A 615 -9.87 19.58 17.48
CA ASP A 615 -10.38 18.28 17.94
C ASP A 615 -9.88 17.10 17.09
N LEU A 616 -9.65 17.29 15.78
CA LEU A 616 -9.05 16.26 14.92
C LEU A 616 -7.53 16.15 15.14
N LEU A 617 -6.82 17.26 15.35
CA LEU A 617 -5.41 17.25 15.71
C LEU A 617 -5.17 16.65 17.10
N ARG A 618 -6.11 16.79 18.05
CA ARG A 618 -6.06 16.09 19.35
C ARG A 618 -6.11 14.57 19.22
N LEU A 619 -6.79 14.02 18.21
CA LEU A 619 -6.83 12.57 17.94
C LEU A 619 -5.52 12.06 17.32
N LEU A 620 -4.82 12.89 16.55
CA LEU A 620 -3.53 12.58 15.92
C LEU A 620 -2.33 12.85 16.84
N ARG A 621 -2.53 13.48 18.01
CA ARG A 621 -1.43 13.84 18.90
C ARG A 621 -0.72 12.60 19.40
N PHE A 622 0.58 12.55 19.09
CA PHE A 622 1.51 11.66 19.74
C PHE A 622 1.55 11.94 21.26
N LYS A 623 1.38 10.90 22.10
CA LYS A 623 1.18 11.04 23.54
C LYS A 623 2.43 10.71 24.38
N GLU A 624 3.42 10.04 23.82
CA GLU A 624 4.59 9.62 24.58
C GLU A 624 5.59 10.78 24.74
N PRO A 625 6.32 10.83 25.86
CA PRO A 625 7.27 11.91 26.12
C PRO A 625 8.44 11.88 25.13
N LEU A 626 8.73 13.04 24.54
CA LEU A 626 9.98 13.26 23.80
C LEU A 626 11.12 13.63 24.77
N PRO A 627 12.39 13.38 24.39
CA PRO A 627 13.53 13.72 25.25
C PRO A 627 13.75 15.23 25.40
N PHE A 628 13.08 16.05 24.59
CA PHE A 628 13.10 17.51 24.64
C PHE A 628 11.75 18.11 25.05
N VAL A 629 11.80 19.38 25.45
CA VAL A 629 10.60 20.17 25.75
C VAL A 629 10.17 20.88 24.48
N GLU A 630 8.92 20.67 24.08
CA GLU A 630 8.30 21.29 22.91
C GLU A 630 7.94 22.76 23.14
N LYS A 631 8.96 23.59 23.40
CA LYS A 631 8.80 25.02 23.59
C LYS A 631 9.80 25.76 22.72
N GLU A 632 9.29 26.60 21.83
CA GLU A 632 10.10 27.54 21.06
C GLU A 632 9.83 28.96 21.60
N VAL A 633 10.90 29.67 21.97
CA VAL A 633 10.81 31.03 22.56
C VAL A 633 10.80 32.12 21.46
N VAL A 634 10.83 31.72 20.19
CA VAL A 634 10.98 32.63 19.03
C VAL A 634 9.68 32.64 18.21
N THR A 635 9.25 33.83 17.77
CA THR A 635 7.98 34.06 17.07
C THR A 635 8.00 33.74 15.57
N ALA A 636 9.17 33.42 15.01
CA ALA A 636 9.37 33.09 13.60
C ALA A 636 10.53 32.08 13.49
N THR A 637 10.23 30.79 13.30
CA THR A 637 11.27 29.74 13.24
C THR A 637 11.49 29.24 11.82
N ARG A 638 12.66 28.63 11.57
CA ARG A 638 12.94 27.96 10.29
C ARG A 638 11.90 26.87 10.00
N GLN A 639 11.45 26.18 11.03
CA GLN A 639 10.47 25.09 10.91
C GLN A 639 9.08 25.58 10.53
N GLU A 640 8.65 26.74 11.03
CA GLU A 640 7.42 27.39 10.56
C GLU A 640 7.50 27.73 9.06
N HIS A 641 8.65 28.22 8.59
CA HIS A 641 8.85 28.49 7.16
C HIS A 641 8.79 27.21 6.33
N ILE A 642 9.49 26.14 6.75
CA ILE A 642 9.42 24.82 6.09
C ILE A 642 7.97 24.32 6.00
N THR A 643 7.24 24.40 7.10
CA THR A 643 5.81 24.04 7.18
C THR A 643 4.97 24.87 6.20
N SER A 644 5.20 26.18 6.12
CA SER A 644 4.47 27.08 5.22
C SER A 644 4.73 26.82 3.74
N VAL A 645 5.98 26.48 3.37
CA VAL A 645 6.35 26.15 1.99
C VAL A 645 5.74 24.81 1.59
N ASN A 646 5.78 23.80 2.46
CA ASN A 646 5.09 22.52 2.22
C ASN A 646 3.60 22.74 1.97
N LEU A 647 2.92 23.48 2.86
CA LEU A 647 1.49 23.78 2.73
C LEU A 647 1.20 24.46 1.39
N ARG A 648 1.97 25.50 1.05
CA ARG A 648 1.79 26.26 -0.19
C ARG A 648 1.99 25.39 -1.43
N GLU A 649 3.11 24.69 -1.55
CA GLU A 649 3.43 23.91 -2.74
C GLU A 649 2.47 22.73 -2.92
N LEU A 650 2.08 22.08 -1.82
CA LEU A 650 1.07 21.02 -1.85
C LEU A 650 -0.31 21.57 -2.27
N SER A 651 -0.74 22.70 -1.67
CA SER A 651 -2.00 23.35 -2.06
C SER A 651 -2.01 23.74 -3.54
N ILE A 652 -0.90 24.28 -4.06
CA ILE A 652 -0.78 24.63 -5.49
C ILE A 652 -0.87 23.37 -6.35
N HIS A 653 -0.22 22.27 -5.95
CA HIS A 653 -0.27 21.01 -6.68
C HIS A 653 -1.71 20.45 -6.75
N LEU A 654 -2.39 20.37 -5.60
CA LEU A 654 -3.76 19.90 -5.50
C LEU A 654 -4.74 20.81 -6.24
N LEU A 655 -4.58 22.14 -6.17
CA LEU A 655 -5.40 23.12 -6.90
C LEU A 655 -5.23 22.99 -8.41
N LYS A 656 -3.99 22.87 -8.91
CA LYS A 656 -3.72 22.67 -10.34
C LYS A 656 -4.45 21.43 -10.85
N TRP A 657 -4.40 20.34 -10.09
CA TRP A 657 -5.03 19.09 -10.49
C TRP A 657 -6.56 19.16 -10.43
N SER A 658 -7.09 19.76 -9.36
CA SER A 658 -8.52 19.98 -9.16
C SER A 658 -9.13 20.94 -10.20
N SER A 659 -8.41 21.98 -10.62
CA SER A 659 -8.87 22.92 -11.64
C SER A 659 -8.94 22.31 -13.04
N VAL A 660 -8.11 21.31 -13.34
CA VAL A 660 -8.10 20.63 -14.65
C VAL A 660 -9.20 19.57 -14.73
N HIS A 661 -9.61 18.98 -13.60
CA HIS A 661 -10.49 17.79 -13.58
C HIS A 661 -11.80 17.96 -12.77
N GLY A 662 -12.03 19.09 -12.09
CA GLY A 662 -13.15 19.28 -11.15
C GLY A 662 -14.13 20.41 -11.53
N ARG A 663 -15.41 20.05 -11.68
CA ARG A 663 -16.58 20.95 -11.89
C ARG A 663 -17.13 21.59 -10.59
N ASN A 664 -16.37 21.65 -9.48
CA ASN A 664 -16.91 22.03 -8.16
C ASN A 664 -16.37 23.35 -7.62
N THR A 665 -17.28 24.25 -7.20
CA THR A 665 -17.01 25.58 -6.64
C THR A 665 -16.45 25.57 -5.22
N LYS A 666 -16.50 24.41 -4.52
CA LYS A 666 -15.99 24.22 -3.14
C LYS A 666 -14.56 23.65 -3.08
N THR A 667 -13.93 23.42 -4.23
CA THR A 667 -12.60 22.79 -4.35
C THR A 667 -11.48 23.48 -3.55
N PRO A 668 -11.38 24.82 -3.43
CA PRO A 668 -10.27 25.44 -2.70
C PRO A 668 -10.30 25.17 -1.19
N VAL A 669 -11.50 25.07 -0.61
CA VAL A 669 -11.66 24.77 0.84
C VAL A 669 -11.20 23.35 1.14
N PHE A 670 -11.61 22.38 0.32
CA PHE A 670 -11.15 20.99 0.47
C PHE A 670 -9.65 20.86 0.27
N VAL A 671 -9.07 21.53 -0.73
CA VAL A 671 -7.62 21.54 -0.95
C VAL A 671 -6.88 22.12 0.25
N HIS A 672 -7.35 23.24 0.81
CA HIS A 672 -6.75 23.83 1.99
C HIS A 672 -6.83 22.89 3.20
N ASN A 673 -7.98 22.25 3.43
CA ASN A 673 -8.17 21.30 4.52
C ASN A 673 -7.22 20.10 4.39
N VAL A 674 -7.18 19.45 3.21
CA VAL A 674 -6.30 18.30 2.95
C VAL A 674 -4.83 18.68 3.07
N SER A 675 -4.42 19.84 2.52
CA SER A 675 -3.03 20.30 2.61
C SER A 675 -2.61 20.60 4.04
N THR A 676 -3.47 21.31 4.79
CA THR A 676 -3.23 21.66 6.19
C THR A 676 -3.14 20.40 7.04
N GLN A 677 -4.02 19.44 6.79
CA GLN A 677 -4.03 18.18 7.49
C GLN A 677 -2.78 17.35 7.20
N TYR A 678 -2.39 17.22 5.93
CA TYR A 678 -1.18 16.50 5.55
C TYR A 678 0.05 17.10 6.24
N VAL A 679 0.22 18.43 6.17
CA VAL A 679 1.36 19.11 6.81
C VAL A 679 1.31 18.98 8.34
N ALA A 680 0.13 19.02 8.96
CA ALA A 680 0.01 18.77 10.39
C ALA A 680 0.41 17.33 10.77
N THR A 681 0.00 16.34 9.96
CA THR A 681 0.42 14.94 10.17
C THR A 681 1.93 14.75 9.99
N GLN A 682 2.59 15.51 9.10
CA GLN A 682 4.05 15.45 8.98
C GLN A 682 4.73 15.79 10.33
N VAL A 683 4.27 16.84 11.01
CA VAL A 683 4.82 17.21 12.31
C VAL A 683 4.54 16.13 13.36
N GLU A 684 3.34 15.55 13.41
CA GLU A 684 3.04 14.44 14.34
C GLU A 684 3.88 13.19 14.06
N VAL A 685 4.05 12.81 12.79
CA VAL A 685 4.90 11.68 12.38
C VAL A 685 6.36 11.95 12.72
N SER A 686 6.84 13.19 12.58
CA SER A 686 8.19 13.57 13.00
C SER A 686 8.41 13.37 14.50
N ARG A 687 7.39 13.64 15.35
CA ARG A 687 7.44 13.38 16.79
C ARG A 687 7.53 11.89 17.08
N TRP A 688 6.62 11.11 16.49
CA TRP A 688 6.60 9.67 16.65
C TRP A 688 7.93 9.05 16.22
N LEU A 689 8.48 9.45 15.07
CA LEU A 689 9.77 8.93 14.63
C LEU A 689 10.92 9.35 15.55
N CYS A 690 10.94 10.57 16.08
CA CYS A 690 11.92 10.95 17.10
C CYS A 690 11.86 10.05 18.34
N PHE A 691 10.65 9.69 18.80
CA PHE A 691 10.49 8.76 19.91
C PHE A 691 11.00 7.36 19.56
N VAL A 692 10.65 6.83 18.37
CA VAL A 692 11.11 5.51 17.92
C VAL A 692 12.64 5.48 17.80
N VAL A 693 13.24 6.52 17.24
CA VAL A 693 14.70 6.65 17.12
C VAL A 693 15.37 6.75 18.49
N THR A 694 14.74 7.44 19.45
CA THR A 694 15.22 7.48 20.85
C THR A 694 15.14 6.10 21.50
N SER A 695 14.06 5.36 21.22
CA SER A 695 13.88 3.99 21.69
C SER A 695 14.89 3.02 21.06
N ALA A 696 15.25 3.21 19.79
CA ALA A 696 16.31 2.46 19.11
C ALA A 696 17.70 2.74 19.72
N ALA A 697 17.93 3.92 20.30
CA ALA A 697 19.08 4.21 21.14
C ALA A 697 19.02 3.53 22.53
N ARG A 698 17.97 2.75 22.80
CA ARG A 698 17.63 2.12 24.09
C ARG A 698 17.38 3.13 25.22
N LEU A 699 16.96 4.34 24.84
CA LEU A 699 16.68 5.44 25.76
C LEU A 699 15.17 5.63 25.94
N LYS A 700 14.74 5.86 27.19
CA LYS A 700 13.34 6.16 27.52
C LYS A 700 13.27 7.44 28.35
N PRO A 701 12.85 8.58 27.77
CA PRO A 701 12.68 9.80 28.52
C PRO A 701 11.43 9.69 29.41
N SER A 702 11.60 9.72 30.73
CA SER A 702 10.47 9.61 31.67
C SER A 702 10.16 10.96 32.32
N TYR A 703 11.03 11.44 33.23
CA TYR A 703 10.79 12.64 34.03
C TYR A 703 11.70 13.82 33.67
N THR A 704 12.98 13.55 33.39
CA THR A 704 13.97 14.56 32.97
C THR A 704 13.90 14.76 31.45
N ARG A 705 13.80 16.01 31.00
CA ARG A 705 13.69 16.40 29.58
C ARG A 705 14.53 17.63 29.29
N GLY A 706 14.84 17.86 28.00
CA GLY A 706 15.64 18.99 27.54
C GLY A 706 17.13 18.81 27.83
N PHE A 707 17.86 19.91 28.06
CA PHE A 707 19.31 19.86 28.24
C PHE A 707 19.73 19.03 29.47
N GLN A 708 18.94 19.08 30.55
CA GLN A 708 19.18 18.26 31.75
C GLN A 708 19.13 16.75 31.45
N TYR A 709 18.32 16.33 30.47
CA TYR A 709 18.30 14.93 30.04
C TYR A 709 19.62 14.57 29.37
N ILE A 710 20.14 15.41 28.48
CA ILE A 710 21.43 15.21 27.80
C ILE A 710 22.56 15.14 28.82
N ASP A 711 22.55 16.01 29.83
CA ASP A 711 23.58 16.03 30.87
C ASP A 711 23.56 14.78 31.76
N SER A 712 22.43 14.07 31.82
CA SER A 712 22.28 12.80 32.55
C SER A 712 22.72 11.56 31.75
N LEU A 713 22.93 11.69 30.44
CA LEU A 713 23.33 10.57 29.59
C LEU A 713 24.81 10.23 29.75
N THR A 714 25.15 8.96 29.58
CA THR A 714 26.54 8.56 29.40
C THR A 714 27.09 9.06 28.05
N VAL A 715 28.42 9.16 27.95
CA VAL A 715 29.09 9.59 26.71
C VAL A 715 28.69 8.71 25.51
N TRP A 716 28.52 7.41 25.72
CA TRP A 716 28.13 6.46 24.68
C TRP A 716 26.67 6.61 24.26
N GLU A 717 25.74 6.70 25.22
CA GLU A 717 24.32 6.95 24.94
C GLU A 717 24.10 8.26 24.18
N ALA A 718 24.79 9.33 24.61
CA ALA A 718 24.73 10.62 23.93
C ALA A 718 25.27 10.53 22.49
N ARG A 719 26.36 9.79 22.26
CA ARG A 719 26.93 9.57 20.91
C ARG A 719 26.00 8.77 20.00
N ILE A 720 25.40 7.68 20.49
CA ILE A 720 24.45 6.86 19.72
C ILE A 720 23.23 7.71 19.34
N LEU A 721 22.67 8.44 20.31
CA LEU A 721 21.54 9.34 20.08
C LEU A 721 21.89 10.44 19.07
N PHE A 722 23.09 11.02 19.16
CA PHE A 722 23.57 12.01 18.20
C PHE A 722 23.62 11.45 16.77
N LEU A 723 24.24 10.29 16.56
CA LEU A 723 24.38 9.71 15.22
C LEU A 723 23.01 9.39 14.60
N LEU A 724 22.09 8.86 15.42
CA LEU A 724 20.73 8.57 14.98
C LEU A 724 19.94 9.84 14.64
N TYR A 725 20.03 10.88 15.47
CA TYR A 725 19.38 12.17 15.21
C TYR A 725 20.01 12.94 14.04
N ASP A 726 21.30 12.76 13.78
CA ASP A 726 21.96 13.30 12.60
C ASP A 726 21.40 12.67 11.32
N ARG A 727 21.25 11.34 11.29
CA ARG A 727 20.57 10.64 10.19
C ARG A 727 19.13 11.13 10.01
N PHE A 728 18.36 11.20 11.08
CA PHE A 728 16.98 11.72 11.05
C PHE A 728 16.91 13.16 10.50
N ASN A 729 17.74 14.07 11.01
CA ASN A 729 17.76 15.47 10.58
C ASN A 729 18.18 15.61 9.11
N SER A 730 19.18 14.84 8.68
CA SER A 730 19.58 14.78 7.27
C SER A 730 18.44 14.28 6.38
N CYS A 731 17.69 13.26 6.81
CA CYS A 731 16.54 12.76 6.06
C CYS A 731 15.46 13.81 5.91
N CYS A 732 15.08 14.48 7.00
CA CYS A 732 14.10 15.57 6.96
C CYS A 732 14.54 16.67 6.00
N GLY A 733 15.82 17.04 5.99
CA GLY A 733 16.38 18.00 5.04
C GLY A 733 16.24 17.57 3.57
N CYS A 734 16.52 16.30 3.24
CA CYS A 734 16.47 15.76 1.88
C CYS A 734 15.08 15.73 1.25
N ILE A 735 14.02 15.67 2.06
CA ILE A 735 12.62 15.69 1.60
C ILE A 735 11.87 16.96 2.00
N GLY A 736 12.55 17.93 2.63
CA GLY A 736 11.94 19.19 3.06
C GLY A 736 10.91 19.02 4.18
N PHE A 737 11.07 18.01 5.03
CA PHE A 737 10.12 17.62 6.07
C PHE A 737 10.32 18.43 7.36
N PRO A 738 9.26 18.91 8.03
CA PRO A 738 9.39 19.66 9.28
C PRO A 738 9.79 18.74 10.44
N VAL A 739 10.62 19.26 11.36
CA VAL A 739 10.98 18.56 12.61
C VAL A 739 10.18 19.08 13.81
N PRO A 740 10.07 18.32 14.92
CA PRO A 740 9.31 18.75 16.08
C PRO A 740 9.84 20.05 16.70
N PRO A 741 8.95 20.88 17.29
CA PRO A 741 9.37 22.10 17.97
C PRO A 741 10.34 21.77 19.13
N GLY A 742 11.42 22.54 19.24
CA GLY A 742 12.45 22.34 20.27
C GLY A 742 13.50 21.26 19.94
N PHE A 743 13.29 20.44 18.90
CA PHE A 743 14.28 19.45 18.43
C PHE A 743 15.59 20.11 18.04
N THR A 744 15.55 21.22 17.28
CA THR A 744 16.76 21.91 16.79
C THR A 744 17.67 22.39 17.92
N SER A 745 17.10 22.99 18.96
CA SER A 745 17.83 23.40 20.16
C SER A 745 18.42 22.21 20.92
N PHE A 746 17.63 21.14 21.10
CA PHE A 746 18.08 19.91 21.76
C PHE A 746 19.23 19.25 21.00
N PHE A 747 19.09 19.11 19.68
CA PHE A 747 20.08 18.50 18.81
C PHE A 747 21.39 19.32 18.76
N ALA A 748 21.31 20.65 18.74
CA ALA A 748 22.48 21.52 18.83
C ALA A 748 23.23 21.34 20.17
N TYR A 749 22.52 21.30 21.30
CA TYR A 749 23.17 21.09 22.61
C TYR A 749 23.72 19.66 22.75
N LEU A 750 23.00 18.64 22.27
CA LEU A 750 23.48 17.25 22.23
C LEU A 750 24.79 17.16 21.45
N SER A 751 24.86 17.83 20.31
CA SER A 751 26.04 17.84 19.44
C SER A 751 27.23 18.55 20.10
N TYR A 752 26.99 19.63 20.86
CA TYR A 752 28.04 20.29 21.65
C TYR A 752 28.66 19.34 22.70
N ARG A 753 27.84 18.51 23.35
CA ARG A 753 28.30 17.56 24.38
C ARG A 753 28.99 16.32 23.80
N THR A 754 28.74 15.98 22.53
CA THR A 754 29.24 14.74 21.89
C THR A 754 30.41 14.95 20.94
N LEU A 755 30.47 16.10 20.24
CA LEU A 755 31.48 16.41 19.24
C LEU A 755 32.66 17.20 19.81
N GLU A 756 33.81 17.09 19.15
CA GLU A 756 34.91 18.03 19.35
C GLU A 756 34.51 19.44 18.90
N ILE A 757 34.99 20.46 19.61
CA ILE A 757 34.57 21.85 19.39
C ILE A 757 34.83 22.34 17.95
N SER A 758 35.92 21.91 17.32
CA SER A 758 36.23 22.26 15.93
C SER A 758 35.17 21.72 14.96
N ARG A 759 34.75 20.45 15.13
CA ARG A 759 33.68 19.84 14.34
C ARG A 759 32.35 20.51 14.64
N PHE A 760 32.04 20.79 15.90
CA PHE A 760 30.82 21.50 16.27
C PHE A 760 30.71 22.86 15.56
N LEU A 761 31.78 23.66 15.58
CA LEU A 761 31.81 24.96 14.91
C LEU A 761 31.61 24.84 13.38
N GLN A 762 32.19 23.83 12.73
CA GLN A 762 31.96 23.59 11.30
C GLN A 762 30.49 23.30 10.96
N TYR A 763 29.78 22.56 11.81
CA TYR A 763 28.34 22.31 11.61
C TYR A 763 27.50 23.57 11.84
N VAL A 764 27.90 24.44 12.77
CA VAL A 764 27.28 25.75 12.99
C VAL A 764 27.50 26.66 11.77
N GLU A 765 28.73 26.75 11.25
CA GLU A 765 29.07 27.53 10.06
C GLU A 765 28.29 27.08 8.82
N ARG A 766 28.06 25.78 8.68
CA ARG A 766 27.24 25.19 7.60
C ARG A 766 25.74 25.33 7.80
N GLY A 767 25.27 25.92 8.91
CA GLY A 767 23.85 26.12 9.19
C GLY A 767 23.07 24.83 9.50
N VAL A 768 23.78 23.75 9.90
CA VAL A 768 23.16 22.49 10.35
C VAL A 768 22.65 22.65 11.79
N PHE A 769 23.45 23.29 12.65
CA PHE A 769 23.05 23.59 14.04
C PHE A 769 22.61 25.04 14.18
N GLU A 770 21.40 25.22 14.70
CA GLU A 770 20.88 26.54 15.03
C GLU A 770 21.15 26.88 16.49
N LEU A 771 22.08 27.83 16.69
CA LEU A 771 22.40 28.34 18.02
C LEU A 771 21.31 29.31 18.49
N ASN A 772 20.27 28.73 19.10
CA ASN A 772 19.25 29.47 19.81
C ASN A 772 19.79 30.06 21.12
N ILE A 773 19.18 31.14 21.59
CA ILE A 773 19.59 31.90 22.79
C ILE A 773 19.76 30.97 24.00
N ASP A 774 18.86 30.02 24.19
CA ASP A 774 18.89 29.12 25.34
C ASP A 774 20.02 28.10 25.26
N VAL A 775 20.36 27.63 24.05
CA VAL A 775 21.52 26.75 23.79
C VAL A 775 22.82 27.49 24.05
N ILE A 776 22.93 28.74 23.58
CA ILE A 776 24.15 29.53 23.79
C ILE A 776 24.33 29.84 25.28
N LYS A 777 23.24 30.14 26.01
CA LYS A 777 23.29 30.36 27.45
C LYS A 777 23.81 29.15 28.20
N SER A 778 23.35 27.94 27.86
CA SER A 778 23.87 26.72 28.49
C SER A 778 25.33 26.46 28.15
N ILE A 779 25.74 26.63 26.88
CA ILE A 779 27.15 26.51 26.46
C ILE A 779 28.03 27.55 27.15
N PHE A 780 27.58 28.81 27.28
CA PHE A 780 28.33 29.88 27.93
C PHE A 780 28.53 29.64 29.43
N ALA A 781 27.58 28.98 30.08
CA ALA A 781 27.69 28.59 31.49
C ALA A 781 28.70 27.44 31.70
N ASP A 782 28.87 26.57 30.70
CA ASP A 782 29.79 25.42 30.74
C ASP A 782 31.25 25.83 30.44
N ILE A 783 31.47 26.89 29.64
CA ILE A 783 32.82 27.39 29.31
C ILE A 783 33.32 28.34 30.42
N PRO A 784 34.52 28.11 31.01
CA PRO A 784 35.11 29.02 31.99
C PRO A 784 35.48 30.39 31.39
N ASP A 785 35.62 31.41 32.23
CA ASP A 785 36.05 32.77 31.81
C ASP A 785 37.59 32.95 31.86
N ASP A 786 38.35 31.90 31.52
CA ASP A 786 39.81 31.99 31.32
C ASP A 786 40.12 32.55 29.91
N PRO A 787 41.36 33.03 29.63
CA PRO A 787 41.68 33.63 28.33
C PRO A 787 41.34 32.73 27.13
N ALA A 788 41.50 31.42 27.26
CA ALA A 788 41.14 30.45 26.23
C ALA A 788 39.62 30.26 26.10
N GLY A 789 38.87 30.18 27.22
CA GLY A 789 37.41 30.10 27.23
C GLY A 789 36.74 31.38 26.72
N VAL A 790 37.28 32.54 27.06
CA VAL A 790 36.86 33.84 26.51
C VAL A 790 37.03 33.88 25.00
N ALA A 791 38.18 33.43 24.47
CA ALA A 791 38.39 33.35 23.02
C ALA A 791 37.37 32.42 22.35
N ARG A 792 37.01 31.29 22.99
CA ARG A 792 35.96 30.37 22.50
C ARG A 792 34.56 31.01 22.53
N LYS A 793 34.20 31.72 23.60
CA LYS A 793 32.93 32.45 23.70
C LYS A 793 32.82 33.51 22.60
N VAL A 794 33.89 34.26 22.34
CA VAL A 794 33.94 35.26 21.26
C VAL A 794 33.82 34.61 19.88
N SER A 795 34.49 33.47 19.64
CA SER A 795 34.35 32.69 18.41
C SER A 795 32.90 32.27 18.18
N LEU A 796 32.23 31.72 19.19
CA LEU A 796 30.80 31.38 19.12
C LEU A 796 29.91 32.59 18.82
N LEU A 797 30.17 33.75 19.44
CA LEU A 797 29.42 34.98 19.15
C LEU A 797 29.59 35.44 17.71
N SER A 798 30.77 35.26 17.11
CA SER A 798 31.04 35.67 15.73
C SER A 798 30.18 34.93 14.69
N LEU A 799 29.70 33.74 15.03
CA LEU A 799 28.84 32.90 14.17
C LEU A 799 27.35 33.24 14.29
N LEU A 800 26.96 34.15 15.20
CA LEU A 800 25.56 34.47 15.45
C LEU A 800 25.06 35.70 14.68
N PRO A 801 23.76 35.77 14.35
CA PRO A 801 23.15 37.01 13.91
C PRO A 801 23.29 38.14 14.94
N ARG A 802 23.51 39.37 14.46
CA ARG A 802 23.75 40.57 15.31
C ARG A 802 22.74 40.74 16.45
N SER A 803 21.46 40.45 16.20
CA SER A 803 20.39 40.54 17.21
C SER A 803 20.56 39.54 18.36
N ARG A 804 21.02 38.32 18.08
CA ARG A 804 21.32 37.30 19.11
C ARG A 804 22.59 37.65 19.87
N ILE A 805 23.62 38.17 19.18
CA ILE A 805 24.85 38.68 19.81
C ILE A 805 24.51 39.72 20.88
N LYS A 806 23.76 40.77 20.54
CA LYS A 806 23.34 41.81 21.49
C LYS A 806 22.68 41.23 22.74
N ARG A 807 21.75 40.29 22.55
CA ARG A 807 21.06 39.61 23.66
C ARG A 807 22.05 38.82 24.52
N MET A 808 23.01 38.11 23.93
CA MET A 808 24.03 37.36 24.68
C MET A 808 25.00 38.28 25.43
N LEU A 809 25.48 39.35 24.80
CA LEU A 809 26.36 40.33 25.44
C LEU A 809 25.70 40.99 26.67
N ASN A 810 24.38 41.21 26.63
CA ASN A 810 23.63 41.73 27.79
C ASN A 810 23.57 40.73 28.97
N HIS A 811 23.65 39.43 28.69
CA HIS A 811 23.54 38.37 29.70
C HIS A 811 24.90 37.86 30.20
N TRP A 812 26.01 38.12 29.51
CA TRP A 812 27.35 37.70 29.92
C TRP A 812 28.03 38.79 30.77
N PRO A 813 28.20 38.61 32.09
CA PRO A 813 28.79 39.61 32.98
C PRO A 813 30.32 39.57 32.93
N HIS A 814 30.91 39.95 31.79
CA HIS A 814 32.36 39.97 31.58
C HIS A 814 32.83 41.35 31.08
N PRO A 815 34.00 41.87 31.50
CA PRO A 815 34.47 43.19 31.07
C PRO A 815 34.53 43.38 29.55
N LEU A 816 34.88 42.33 28.79
CA LEU A 816 34.85 42.39 27.32
C LEU A 816 33.44 42.58 26.76
N SER A 817 32.41 42.01 27.39
CA SER A 817 31.03 42.19 26.92
C SER A 817 30.58 43.65 27.13
N LEU A 818 30.95 44.26 28.26
CA LEU A 818 30.73 45.68 28.54
C LEU A 818 31.44 46.56 27.51
N GLY A 819 32.71 46.28 27.23
CA GLY A 819 33.49 46.98 26.21
C GLY A 819 32.89 46.87 24.81
N LEU A 820 32.44 45.69 24.40
CA LEU A 820 31.80 45.47 23.09
C LEU A 820 30.45 46.18 22.98
N ARG A 821 29.63 46.17 24.04
CA ARG A 821 28.34 46.88 24.08
C ARG A 821 28.53 48.40 24.01
N ALA A 822 29.50 48.93 24.75
CA ALA A 822 29.86 50.35 24.73
C ALA A 822 30.33 50.80 23.34
N ARG A 823 31.20 50.01 22.70
CA ARG A 823 31.66 50.26 21.32
C ARG A 823 30.51 50.21 20.31
N GLU A 824 29.64 49.21 20.40
CA GLU A 824 28.48 49.09 19.52
C GLU A 824 27.50 50.26 19.69
N HIS A 825 27.24 50.68 20.92
CA HIS A 825 26.41 51.84 21.22
C HIS A 825 27.01 53.13 20.64
N ALA A 826 28.31 53.38 20.86
CA ALA A 826 29.02 54.52 20.29
C ALA A 826 29.02 54.49 18.74
N LEU A 827 29.24 53.34 18.12
CA LEU A 827 29.17 53.18 16.67
C LEU A 827 27.75 53.46 16.13
N SER A 828 26.71 52.97 16.82
CA SER A 828 25.31 53.20 16.41
C SER A 828 24.96 54.70 16.45
N VAL A 829 25.48 55.40 17.45
CA VAL A 829 25.36 56.87 17.60
C VAL A 829 26.11 57.61 16.50
N LEU A 830 27.36 57.23 16.21
CA LEU A 830 28.18 57.88 15.18
C LEU A 830 27.64 57.68 13.76
N VAL A 831 27.04 56.51 13.48
CA VAL A 831 26.42 56.17 12.20
C VAL A 831 25.02 56.81 12.04
N GLY A 832 24.43 57.33 13.10
CA GLY A 832 23.11 57.97 13.06
C GLY A 832 21.93 56.99 13.00
N THR A 833 22.15 55.71 13.30
CA THR A 833 21.05 54.75 13.48
C THR A 833 20.38 55.03 14.81
N HIS A 834 19.27 55.77 14.82
CA HIS A 834 18.51 56.04 16.04
C HIS A 834 18.18 54.73 16.76
N ALA A 835 18.65 54.61 18.01
CA ALA A 835 18.17 53.58 18.91
C ALA A 835 16.71 53.89 19.19
N SER A 836 15.79 53.26 18.45
CA SER A 836 14.37 53.29 18.78
C SER A 836 14.24 52.79 20.22
N SER A 837 13.91 53.71 21.13
CA SER A 837 13.58 53.52 22.54
C SER A 837 13.11 52.08 22.84
N GLN A 838 14.03 51.21 23.25
CA GLN A 838 13.69 49.90 23.81
C GLN A 838 14.04 49.92 25.31
N HIS A 839 12.97 50.09 26.09
CA HIS A 839 12.81 49.71 27.49
C HIS A 839 14.04 49.81 28.40
N ARG A 840 13.99 50.83 29.27
CA ARG A 840 14.70 50.90 30.55
C ARG A 840 14.46 49.61 31.35
N TYR A 841 15.27 48.58 31.16
CA TYR A 841 15.47 47.56 32.17
C TYR A 841 16.43 48.14 33.19
N ALA A 842 15.87 48.81 34.19
CA ALA A 842 16.56 49.08 35.44
C ALA A 842 16.98 47.74 36.05
N ARG A 843 18.20 47.28 35.78
CA ARG A 843 18.85 46.30 36.65
C ARG A 843 19.06 47.00 37.99
N LYS A 844 18.20 46.70 38.96
CA LYS A 844 18.58 46.78 40.39
C LYS A 844 19.70 45.76 40.61
N MET A 845 20.94 46.13 40.28
CA MET A 845 22.11 45.55 40.94
C MET A 845 22.26 46.31 42.26
N GLN A 846 21.80 45.69 43.35
CA GLN A 846 22.15 46.10 44.70
C GLN A 846 23.63 45.83 44.90
N GLY A 847 24.43 46.89 45.07
CA GLY A 847 25.86 46.78 45.37
C GLY A 847 26.61 48.04 44.94
N ARG A 848 26.60 49.04 45.82
CA ARG A 848 27.33 50.30 45.68
C ARG A 848 28.84 50.07 45.45
N VAL A 849 29.38 50.68 44.40
CA VAL A 849 30.62 51.46 44.51
C VAL A 849 30.29 52.84 43.95
N GLY A 850 30.16 53.83 44.84
CA GLY A 850 30.11 55.22 44.43
C GLY A 850 31.49 55.59 43.92
N VAL A 851 31.67 55.65 42.61
CA VAL A 851 32.84 56.29 42.02
C VAL A 851 32.60 57.79 42.08
N ASN A 852 33.43 58.50 42.84
CA ASN A 852 33.43 59.95 42.87
C ASN A 852 33.62 60.49 41.45
N SER A 853 32.73 61.38 41.02
CA SER A 853 32.70 62.06 39.73
C SER A 853 33.87 63.03 39.48
N SER A 854 34.93 62.98 40.30
CA SER A 854 36.07 63.91 40.26
C SER A 854 37.28 63.41 39.47
N GLU A 855 37.28 62.18 38.95
CA GLU A 855 38.33 61.66 38.05
C GLU A 855 37.73 61.18 36.73
N MET A 856 37.03 62.08 36.03
CA MET A 856 36.72 61.86 34.61
C MET A 856 38.02 61.98 33.82
N LEU A 857 38.55 60.86 33.33
CA LEU A 857 39.80 60.84 32.56
C LEU A 857 39.72 61.81 31.35
N PRO A 858 40.77 62.60 31.06
CA PRO A 858 40.77 63.59 29.97
C PRO A 858 40.40 63.00 28.59
N CYS A 859 40.80 61.75 28.35
CA CYS A 859 40.48 61.02 27.11
C CYS A 859 39.00 60.62 27.02
N PHE A 860 38.34 60.34 28.15
CA PHE A 860 36.91 60.01 28.19
C PHE A 860 36.06 61.27 27.94
N ASP A 861 36.42 62.41 28.55
CA ASP A 861 35.71 63.67 28.33
C ASP A 861 35.80 64.12 26.86
N SER A 862 36.97 63.98 26.24
CA SER A 862 37.15 64.27 24.80
C SER A 862 36.29 63.35 23.90
N PHE A 863 36.23 62.05 24.22
CA PHE A 863 35.40 61.09 23.49
C PHE A 863 33.89 61.35 23.69
N LEU A 864 33.47 61.69 24.91
CA LEU A 864 32.08 62.03 25.22
C LEU A 864 31.65 63.30 24.46
N ARG A 865 32.50 64.32 24.38
CA ARG A 865 32.25 65.53 23.58
C ARG A 865 32.08 65.23 22.09
N LEU A 866 32.84 64.28 21.54
CA LEU A 866 32.68 63.84 20.14
C LEU A 866 31.34 63.15 19.88
N LEU A 867 30.85 62.34 20.83
CA LEU A 867 29.52 61.71 20.72
C LEU A 867 28.38 62.73 20.89
N LEU A 868 28.54 63.68 21.79
CA LEU A 868 27.59 64.78 22.02
C LEU A 868 27.48 65.76 20.84
N ALA A 869 28.52 65.84 20.00
CA ALA A 869 28.46 66.59 18.75
C ALA A 869 27.50 65.96 17.71
N LYS A 870 27.09 64.70 17.91
CA LYS A 870 26.22 63.94 16.99
C LYS A 870 24.82 63.68 17.54
N VAL A 871 24.66 63.54 18.85
CA VAL A 871 23.41 63.10 19.50
C VAL A 871 23.24 63.78 20.87
N ASN A 872 22.00 63.99 21.31
CA ASN A 872 21.69 64.58 22.63
C ASN A 872 22.08 63.64 23.79
N LEU A 873 22.40 64.22 24.95
CA LEU A 873 22.70 63.49 26.21
C LEU A 873 21.66 62.41 26.56
N ASN A 874 20.38 62.65 26.25
CA ASN A 874 19.27 61.75 26.59
C ASN A 874 19.24 60.46 25.75
N GLU A 875 19.93 60.44 24.62
CA GLU A 875 20.03 59.29 23.71
C GLU A 875 21.33 58.50 23.94
N LEU A 876 22.20 58.96 24.85
CA LEU A 876 23.46 58.33 25.22
C LEU A 876 23.33 57.54 26.53
N ASP A 877 23.65 56.24 26.50
CA ASP A 877 23.92 55.47 27.71
C ASP A 877 25.32 55.81 28.29
N VAL A 878 25.40 56.97 28.95
CA VAL A 878 26.65 57.49 29.55
C VAL A 878 27.17 56.56 30.65
N GLN A 879 26.28 55.87 31.37
CA GLN A 879 26.66 54.95 32.43
C GLN A 879 27.37 53.71 31.87
N LEU A 880 26.87 53.13 30.77
CA LEU A 880 27.53 52.03 30.06
C LEU A 880 28.92 52.44 29.55
N LEU A 881 29.05 53.65 28.98
CA LEU A 881 30.32 54.16 28.46
C LEU A 881 31.34 54.40 29.58
N LEU A 882 30.91 54.95 30.71
CA LEU A 882 31.74 55.18 31.88
C LEU A 882 32.23 53.84 32.47
N GLU A 883 31.32 52.89 32.70
CA GLU A 883 31.61 51.57 33.26
C GLU A 883 32.55 50.75 32.36
N ALA A 884 32.35 50.80 31.03
CA ALA A 884 33.27 50.16 30.09
C ALA A 884 34.67 50.79 30.09
N THR A 885 34.75 52.11 30.26
CA THR A 885 36.04 52.83 30.27
C THR A 885 36.81 52.52 31.55
N THR A 886 36.16 52.56 32.71
CA THR A 886 36.80 52.23 33.99
C THR A 886 37.23 50.77 34.07
N THR A 887 36.40 49.83 33.60
CA THR A 887 36.75 48.41 33.55
C THR A 887 37.92 48.13 32.59
N SER A 888 38.02 48.84 31.46
CA SER A 888 39.15 48.70 30.54
C SER A 888 40.48 49.18 31.12
N LEU A 889 40.46 50.23 31.94
CA LEU A 889 41.66 50.76 32.61
C LEU A 889 42.14 49.83 33.73
N ASN A 890 41.21 49.24 34.47
CA ASN A 890 41.52 48.27 35.52
C ASN A 890 42.12 46.96 34.95
N LEU A 891 41.77 46.58 33.73
CA LEU A 891 42.33 45.42 33.03
C LEU A 891 43.74 45.65 32.46
N ASN A 892 44.13 46.90 32.20
CA ASN A 892 45.46 47.24 31.69
C ASN A 892 46.49 47.45 32.82
N ASN A 893 46.04 47.56 34.08
CA ASN A 893 46.89 47.76 35.25
C ASN A 893 47.20 46.46 36.02
N ASN A 894 46.62 45.32 35.61
CA ASN A 894 46.95 43.96 36.04
C ASN A 894 47.46 43.18 34.83
#